data_AF-A0A075U6E6-F1
#
_entry.id   AF-A0A075U6E6-F1
#
_cell.length_a   1.000
_cell.length_b   1.000
_cell.length_c   1.000
_cell.angle_alpha   90.00
_cell.angle_beta   90.00
_cell.angle_gamma   90.00
#
_symmetry.space_group_name_H-M   'P 1'
#
loop_
_entity.id
_entity.type
_entity.pdbx_description
1 polymer ?
#
loop_
_entity_poly.entity_id
_entity_poly.type
_entity_poly.pdbx_seq_one_letter_code
_entity_poly.pdbx_strand_id
1 'polypeptide(L)'
;MKFKGLLLMGLSAGIVGMTQTDVAHANVPWLNITDKSVPRTDFVDISSHNGVPTVQEFKIMKNYGVKGVMVKLTEATSYRNPYAASQIANAKAAGLTVGGYHYSWYTDEATARAEGRYFAQFAKELGLPTNTPMADDLEEPQVKYANLNGKVNTHTKAFRAGVAGAGYTNNILYTYGSYATESGLSTASFGKKNVWMASYPFTPSKDSLWHTDVGMWQFNSNMHFPNVRGTFDANIDYAGTMSGGSSASKPKPKPKPKPTVYKSYFKFDQSRRNDWMFTTAPYGYEGAKGAGRVPDGQIVWIEKREKAANGVTWYYAKINGKYVWFDALSGSLLRESDVKQTSVNKTYEFDQNGRKDSLYTTAPYGFAGSKDVGKAKQGVSVKVDKQMVNDGVTWFYGTVNGQKVWFDAKAVKLPSTALATTKVSKYFVTNQSSRRDGMFENAPFRYAGSKSAGWIPNNRLVWVEKQHKSETGSIWYYGEINGRKVWFDSLSGSVLKVQDVTQTTVNKTYVFNQNGRKDSLYTTAPYGFAGSKDVGKPKHDASVKVEKQIVNNGVTWFYGTVNGQKVWFDSKAVNLPVAPLTTTKVSKYFVTNQSTRRDGMFENAPFRYAGSKSAGWIPNNRLVWVEKQHKSNTGVVWYYGQINGRKVWFDSLSGSVLKVQDVKQTAVNKNYVFNQTGRKDSLYTTAPYGFASSKDVGKAKHGVTVKVDKQMVNNGVTWFYGTVNGQKVWFDANAVKIAPVAKKAMVEASSETPASVKKETSSKVMSSSSSATSSEQQKRTSSESQVKETSGKMSEESSAVVQNVKFDFIFDQTKREDDLYKEVKGMPVDTKVLRPAVDKEILHVTKQFVDEDGTIWYGAKLNKDFVWFETKAGRVNI
;
A
#
# COMPACT_ATOMS: atom_id res chain seq x y z
N MET A 1 -37.78 2.66 -73.33
CA MET A 1 -37.13 2.76 -74.66
C MET A 1 -36.18 3.94 -74.63
N LYS A 2 -34.99 3.87 -75.27
CA LYS A 2 -33.95 4.93 -75.33
C LYS A 2 -33.22 5.22 -73.98
N PHE A 3 -31.96 5.66 -73.92
CA PHE A 3 -30.73 5.43 -74.75
C PHE A 3 -29.49 6.09 -74.06
N LYS A 4 -28.27 5.60 -74.33
CA LYS A 4 -26.94 6.24 -74.06
C LYS A 4 -26.52 6.34 -72.58
N GLY A 5 -25.23 6.39 -72.21
CA GLY A 5 -24.00 6.16 -73.00
C GLY A 5 -22.76 6.89 -72.46
N LEU A 6 -21.57 6.45 -72.91
CA LEU A 6 -20.26 7.12 -72.86
C LEU A 6 -19.43 7.12 -71.53
N LEU A 7 -18.43 6.22 -71.51
CA LEU A 7 -16.99 6.42 -71.23
C LEU A 7 -16.51 7.59 -70.34
N LEU A 8 -15.67 7.28 -69.33
CA LEU A 8 -14.40 8.01 -69.11
C LEU A 8 -13.33 7.14 -68.42
N MET A 9 -12.05 7.50 -68.58
CA MET A 9 -10.89 6.77 -68.03
C MET A 9 -10.40 7.34 -66.69
N GLY A 10 -9.71 6.52 -65.90
CA GLY A 10 -8.89 6.95 -64.76
C GLY A 10 -7.74 5.97 -64.54
N LEU A 11 -6.50 6.39 -64.85
CA LEU A 11 -5.30 5.55 -64.83
C LEU A 11 -4.29 6.10 -63.81
N SER A 12 -3.86 5.27 -62.86
CA SER A 12 -2.68 5.49 -62.03
C SER A 12 -2.15 4.15 -61.50
N ALA A 13 -0.82 4.02 -61.36
CA ALA A 13 -0.15 2.72 -61.19
C ALA A 13 0.26 2.43 -59.73
N GLY A 14 0.34 1.13 -59.37
CA GLY A 14 0.65 0.65 -58.01
C GLY A 14 1.23 -0.77 -58.00
N ILE A 15 2.52 -0.87 -58.28
CA ILE A 15 3.37 -2.07 -58.44
C ILE A 15 3.27 -3.16 -57.33
N VAL A 16 3.40 -4.43 -57.77
CA VAL A 16 3.74 -5.69 -57.05
C VAL A 16 2.70 -6.39 -56.16
N GLY A 17 2.56 -7.69 -56.41
CA GLY A 17 1.92 -8.68 -55.54
C GLY A 17 1.32 -9.84 -56.33
N MET A 18 1.97 -11.01 -56.36
CA MET A 18 1.36 -12.24 -56.90
C MET A 18 0.28 -12.75 -55.94
N THR A 19 -0.95 -12.25 -56.08
CA THR A 19 -2.11 -12.79 -55.36
C THR A 19 -2.63 -14.03 -56.06
N GLN A 20 -2.85 -15.08 -55.29
CA GLN A 20 -3.49 -16.34 -55.69
C GLN A 20 -4.82 -16.06 -56.40
N THR A 21 -5.06 -16.68 -57.56
CA THR A 21 -6.25 -16.39 -58.39
C THR A 21 -7.50 -17.05 -57.83
N ASP A 22 -8.35 -16.27 -57.16
CA ASP A 22 -9.69 -16.71 -56.75
C ASP A 22 -10.56 -17.03 -57.98
N VAL A 23 -10.91 -18.30 -58.16
CA VAL A 23 -11.75 -18.75 -59.28
C VAL A 23 -13.22 -18.49 -58.92
N ALA A 24 -13.78 -17.41 -59.45
CA ALA A 24 -15.14 -16.98 -59.12
C ALA A 24 -16.22 -17.95 -59.63
N HIS A 25 -16.93 -18.62 -58.70
CA HIS A 25 -18.14 -19.39 -58.98
C HIS A 25 -19.31 -18.45 -59.35
N ALA A 26 -19.37 -18.03 -60.61
CA ALA A 26 -20.03 -16.82 -61.12
C ALA A 26 -21.54 -16.62 -60.82
N ASN A 27 -22.25 -17.59 -60.23
CA ASN A 27 -23.68 -17.50 -59.90
C ASN A 27 -24.00 -17.66 -58.40
N VAL A 28 -23.01 -17.91 -57.53
CA VAL A 28 -23.24 -18.01 -56.08
C VAL A 28 -23.01 -16.64 -55.43
N PRO A 29 -24.02 -16.02 -54.78
CA PRO A 29 -23.90 -14.68 -54.23
C PRO A 29 -22.83 -14.64 -53.14
N TRP A 30 -21.96 -13.64 -53.17
CA TRP A 30 -21.04 -13.34 -52.06
C TRP A 30 -21.84 -12.83 -50.87
N LEU A 31 -21.69 -13.47 -49.71
CA LEU A 31 -22.41 -13.10 -48.49
C LEU A 31 -21.42 -12.67 -47.41
N ASN A 32 -21.85 -11.77 -46.53
CA ASN A 32 -21.11 -11.43 -45.32
C ASN A 32 -21.96 -11.78 -44.10
N ILE A 33 -21.39 -12.50 -43.14
CA ILE A 33 -22.07 -12.95 -41.92
C ILE A 33 -22.59 -11.79 -41.03
N THR A 34 -22.18 -10.55 -41.27
CA THR A 34 -22.76 -9.37 -40.60
C THR A 34 -24.13 -8.97 -41.12
N ASP A 35 -24.51 -9.42 -42.32
CA ASP A 35 -25.86 -9.19 -42.85
C ASP A 35 -26.88 -10.02 -42.07
N LYS A 36 -27.97 -9.37 -41.67
CA LYS A 36 -29.07 -9.98 -40.87
C LYS A 36 -30.29 -10.32 -41.72
N SER A 37 -30.21 -10.11 -43.04
CA SER A 37 -31.21 -10.52 -44.02
C SER A 37 -30.97 -11.93 -44.55
N VAL A 38 -29.71 -12.40 -44.57
CA VAL A 38 -29.33 -13.74 -45.05
C VAL A 38 -29.59 -14.84 -44.00
N PRO A 39 -29.66 -16.12 -44.39
CA PRO A 39 -29.84 -17.23 -43.44
C PRO A 39 -28.70 -17.32 -42.42
N ARG A 40 -29.03 -17.81 -41.21
CA ARG A 40 -28.03 -18.03 -40.14
C ARG A 40 -27.02 -19.11 -40.56
N THR A 41 -25.77 -18.99 -40.11
CA THR A 41 -24.75 -20.05 -40.29
C THR A 41 -24.56 -20.79 -38.96
N ASP A 42 -25.13 -22.00 -38.84
CA ASP A 42 -25.00 -22.87 -37.67
C ASP A 42 -23.67 -23.66 -37.66
N PHE A 43 -23.14 -24.00 -38.84
CA PHE A 43 -21.80 -24.59 -39.01
C PHE A 43 -21.20 -24.20 -40.36
N VAL A 44 -19.89 -24.38 -40.49
CA VAL A 44 -19.18 -24.29 -41.79
C VAL A 44 -18.56 -25.63 -42.14
N ASP A 45 -18.31 -25.88 -43.42
CA ASP A 45 -17.46 -26.98 -43.88
C ASP A 45 -16.15 -26.46 -44.49
N ILE A 46 -15.08 -27.24 -44.36
CA ILE A 46 -13.73 -26.91 -44.82
C ILE A 46 -12.95 -28.14 -45.31
N SER A 47 -12.02 -27.88 -46.22
CA SER A 47 -11.14 -28.87 -46.84
C SER A 47 -9.68 -28.38 -46.80
N SER A 48 -8.78 -29.02 -47.55
CA SER A 48 -7.41 -28.52 -47.74
C SER A 48 -7.36 -27.15 -48.44
N HIS A 49 -8.39 -26.79 -49.22
CA HIS A 49 -8.46 -25.51 -49.94
C HIS A 49 -8.53 -24.29 -49.00
N ASN A 50 -9.14 -24.41 -47.82
CA ASN A 50 -9.19 -23.34 -46.82
C ASN A 50 -7.90 -23.24 -45.97
N GLY A 51 -6.86 -24.03 -46.28
CA GLY A 51 -5.60 -24.07 -45.54
C GLY A 51 -5.78 -24.51 -44.08
N VAL A 52 -5.11 -23.84 -43.14
CA VAL A 52 -5.32 -24.04 -41.69
C VAL A 52 -5.89 -22.75 -41.09
N PRO A 53 -7.22 -22.66 -40.90
CA PRO A 53 -7.82 -21.61 -40.07
C PRO A 53 -7.33 -21.75 -38.61
N THR A 54 -6.96 -20.63 -38.01
CA THR A 54 -6.42 -20.58 -36.64
C THR A 54 -7.52 -20.73 -35.59
N VAL A 55 -7.11 -21.05 -34.35
CA VAL A 55 -8.00 -21.04 -33.17
C VAL A 55 -8.74 -19.70 -33.02
N GLN A 56 -8.11 -18.58 -33.40
CA GLN A 56 -8.71 -17.26 -33.30
C GLN A 56 -9.71 -16.99 -34.43
N GLU A 57 -9.42 -17.41 -35.66
CA GLU A 57 -10.37 -17.34 -36.78
C GLU A 57 -11.64 -18.16 -36.49
N PHE A 58 -11.51 -19.38 -35.95
CA PHE A 58 -12.66 -20.17 -35.49
C PHE A 58 -13.42 -19.52 -34.31
N LYS A 59 -12.74 -18.82 -33.39
CA LYS A 59 -13.40 -18.03 -32.33
C LYS A 59 -14.18 -16.84 -32.90
N ILE A 60 -13.70 -16.21 -33.97
CA ILE A 60 -14.41 -15.13 -34.66
C ILE A 60 -15.68 -15.69 -35.33
N MET A 61 -15.57 -16.77 -36.11
CA MET A 61 -16.75 -17.47 -36.67
C MET A 61 -17.78 -17.81 -35.59
N LYS A 62 -17.31 -18.33 -34.45
CA LYS A 62 -18.16 -18.71 -33.30
C LYS A 62 -18.90 -17.53 -32.69
N ASN A 63 -18.28 -16.36 -32.61
CA ASN A 63 -18.93 -15.14 -32.13
C ASN A 63 -20.05 -14.67 -33.08
N TYR A 64 -19.98 -15.02 -34.37
CA TYR A 64 -21.06 -14.80 -35.35
C TYR A 64 -22.12 -15.90 -35.37
N GLY A 65 -22.05 -16.90 -34.47
CA GLY A 65 -23.09 -17.90 -34.27
C GLY A 65 -22.77 -19.31 -34.78
N VAL A 66 -21.60 -19.51 -35.40
CA VAL A 66 -21.11 -20.84 -35.82
C VAL A 66 -20.88 -21.73 -34.60
N LYS A 67 -21.44 -22.95 -34.62
CA LYS A 67 -21.41 -23.91 -33.51
C LYS A 67 -20.57 -25.14 -33.80
N GLY A 68 -20.33 -25.44 -35.08
CA GLY A 68 -19.51 -26.57 -35.50
C GLY A 68 -18.75 -26.36 -36.81
N VAL A 69 -17.90 -27.35 -37.14
CA VAL A 69 -17.09 -27.43 -38.36
C VAL A 69 -17.13 -28.87 -38.91
N MET A 70 -17.45 -29.02 -40.19
CA MET A 70 -17.19 -30.23 -40.97
C MET A 70 -15.81 -30.14 -41.62
N VAL A 71 -15.02 -31.21 -41.58
CA VAL A 71 -13.65 -31.23 -42.11
C VAL A 71 -13.50 -32.36 -43.14
N LYS A 72 -13.04 -32.08 -44.37
CA LYS A 72 -12.70 -33.14 -45.34
C LYS A 72 -11.62 -34.01 -44.73
N LEU A 73 -11.87 -35.30 -44.50
CA LEU A 73 -10.85 -36.20 -43.95
C LEU A 73 -10.16 -36.97 -45.06
N THR A 74 -10.95 -37.47 -46.00
CA THR A 74 -10.54 -38.46 -47.01
C THR A 74 -11.29 -38.26 -48.32
N GLU A 75 -10.76 -38.83 -49.40
CA GLU A 75 -11.43 -38.94 -50.68
C GLU A 75 -10.96 -40.23 -51.38
N ALA A 76 -11.92 -40.96 -51.96
CA ALA A 76 -11.71 -42.32 -52.45
C ALA A 76 -10.96 -43.20 -51.42
N THR A 77 -10.12 -44.14 -51.86
CA THR A 77 -9.20 -44.90 -50.99
C THR A 77 -7.76 -44.37 -51.01
N SER A 78 -7.52 -43.20 -51.65
CA SER A 78 -6.19 -42.70 -51.99
C SER A 78 -5.79 -41.40 -51.28
N TYR A 79 -6.73 -40.50 -51.01
CA TYR A 79 -6.43 -39.17 -50.47
C TYR A 79 -6.81 -39.02 -48.99
N ARG A 80 -5.93 -38.36 -48.24
CA ARG A 80 -6.13 -37.89 -46.87
C ARG A 80 -5.79 -36.41 -46.79
N ASN A 81 -6.67 -35.60 -46.21
CA ASN A 81 -6.43 -34.16 -46.06
C ASN A 81 -5.25 -33.90 -45.10
N PRO A 82 -4.12 -33.31 -45.56
CA PRO A 82 -2.93 -33.11 -44.74
C PRO A 82 -3.16 -32.09 -43.61
N TYR A 83 -4.15 -31.21 -43.73
CA TYR A 83 -4.48 -30.21 -42.72
C TYR A 83 -5.53 -30.67 -41.71
N ALA A 84 -6.16 -31.84 -41.90
CA ALA A 84 -7.27 -32.31 -41.07
C ALA A 84 -6.92 -32.32 -39.57
N ALA A 85 -5.74 -32.80 -39.18
CA ALA A 85 -5.30 -32.81 -37.78
C ALA A 85 -5.30 -31.41 -37.14
N SER A 86 -4.70 -30.43 -37.82
CA SER A 86 -4.62 -29.04 -37.36
C SER A 86 -5.99 -28.34 -37.39
N GLN A 87 -6.80 -28.58 -38.42
CA GLN A 87 -8.17 -28.06 -38.55
C GLN A 87 -9.06 -28.57 -37.41
N ILE A 88 -9.04 -29.89 -37.15
CA ILE A 88 -9.77 -30.54 -36.05
C ILE A 88 -9.29 -30.01 -34.70
N ALA A 89 -7.97 -29.89 -34.49
CA ALA A 89 -7.41 -29.37 -33.24
C ALA A 89 -7.82 -27.91 -32.99
N ASN A 90 -7.72 -27.05 -34.00
CA ASN A 90 -8.05 -25.64 -33.89
C ASN A 90 -9.54 -25.39 -33.64
N ALA A 91 -10.42 -26.11 -34.34
CA ALA A 91 -11.87 -26.04 -34.13
C ALA A 91 -12.28 -26.58 -32.74
N LYS A 92 -11.70 -27.71 -32.30
CA LYS A 92 -11.86 -28.21 -30.91
C LYS A 92 -11.37 -27.18 -29.87
N ALA A 93 -10.27 -26.48 -30.12
CA ALA A 93 -9.71 -25.45 -29.22
C ALA A 93 -10.52 -24.14 -29.19
N ALA A 94 -11.24 -23.80 -30.26
CA ALA A 94 -12.28 -22.76 -30.25
C ALA A 94 -13.57 -23.24 -29.52
N GLY A 95 -13.68 -24.54 -29.23
CA GLY A 95 -14.84 -25.18 -28.63
C GLY A 95 -16.02 -25.28 -29.58
N LEU A 96 -15.76 -25.55 -30.86
CA LEU A 96 -16.77 -25.90 -31.86
C LEU A 96 -17.00 -27.42 -31.88
N THR A 97 -18.20 -27.86 -32.22
CA THR A 97 -18.46 -29.27 -32.59
C THR A 97 -17.64 -29.61 -33.83
N VAL A 98 -16.97 -30.76 -33.87
CA VAL A 98 -16.20 -31.18 -35.05
C VAL A 98 -16.68 -32.54 -35.54
N GLY A 99 -16.86 -32.62 -36.85
CA GLY A 99 -16.92 -33.90 -37.54
C GLY A 99 -16.26 -33.88 -38.91
N GLY A 100 -16.43 -34.99 -39.63
CA GLY A 100 -15.69 -35.24 -40.86
C GLY A 100 -16.59 -35.55 -42.04
N TYR A 101 -16.11 -35.30 -43.25
CA TYR A 101 -16.71 -35.79 -44.48
C TYR A 101 -15.71 -36.52 -45.38
N HIS A 102 -16.24 -37.34 -46.28
CA HIS A 102 -15.50 -38.14 -47.25
C HIS A 102 -16.10 -37.94 -48.63
N TYR A 103 -15.29 -37.44 -49.57
CA TYR A 103 -15.71 -37.26 -50.96
C TYR A 103 -15.66 -38.62 -51.68
N SER A 104 -16.83 -39.17 -51.98
CA SER A 104 -17.04 -40.57 -52.35
C SER A 104 -16.85 -40.81 -53.85
N TRP A 105 -16.07 -41.84 -54.20
CA TRP A 105 -15.77 -42.26 -55.58
C TRP A 105 -16.36 -43.63 -55.94
N TYR A 106 -17.10 -44.26 -55.00
CA TYR A 106 -17.63 -45.61 -55.16
C TYR A 106 -18.69 -45.78 -56.26
N THR A 107 -18.59 -46.90 -56.99
CA THR A 107 -19.55 -47.28 -58.06
C THR A 107 -20.12 -48.69 -57.87
N ASP A 108 -19.67 -49.42 -56.83
CA ASP A 108 -20.20 -50.71 -56.39
C ASP A 108 -20.18 -50.85 -54.85
N GLU A 109 -20.68 -51.98 -54.33
CA GLU A 109 -20.66 -52.25 -52.88
C GLU A 109 -19.28 -52.49 -52.27
N ALA A 110 -18.30 -52.95 -53.05
CA ALA A 110 -16.97 -53.32 -52.55
C ALA A 110 -16.11 -52.07 -52.34
N THR A 111 -16.08 -51.20 -53.37
CA THR A 111 -15.51 -49.86 -53.35
C THR A 111 -16.14 -49.01 -52.25
N ALA A 112 -17.47 -48.93 -52.19
CA ALA A 112 -18.18 -48.18 -51.15
C ALA A 112 -17.79 -48.62 -49.73
N ARG A 113 -17.77 -49.93 -49.50
CA ARG A 113 -17.39 -50.52 -48.21
C ARG A 113 -15.89 -50.34 -47.89
N ALA A 114 -15.02 -50.19 -48.89
CA ALA A 114 -13.61 -49.87 -48.71
C ALA A 114 -13.41 -48.38 -48.37
N GLU A 115 -14.07 -47.47 -49.08
CA GLU A 115 -14.06 -46.03 -48.85
C GLU A 115 -14.57 -45.68 -47.45
N GLY A 116 -15.71 -46.23 -47.04
CA GLY A 116 -16.27 -46.04 -45.69
C GLY A 116 -15.36 -46.60 -44.58
N ARG A 117 -14.57 -47.66 -44.84
CA ARG A 117 -13.54 -48.15 -43.92
C ARG A 117 -12.34 -47.21 -43.85
N TYR A 118 -11.85 -46.74 -44.99
CA TYR A 118 -10.70 -45.84 -45.10
C TYR A 118 -10.96 -44.50 -44.39
N PHE A 119 -12.15 -43.94 -44.60
CA PHE A 119 -12.67 -42.77 -43.88
C PHE A 119 -12.63 -42.94 -42.36
N ALA A 120 -13.24 -44.02 -41.87
CA ALA A 120 -13.37 -44.25 -40.44
C ALA A 120 -12.06 -44.71 -39.77
N GLN A 121 -11.13 -45.30 -40.52
CA GLN A 121 -9.75 -45.52 -40.08
C GLN A 121 -9.03 -44.18 -39.85
N PHE A 122 -9.05 -43.27 -40.83
CA PHE A 122 -8.38 -41.98 -40.67
C PHE A 122 -9.04 -41.11 -39.60
N ALA A 123 -10.38 -41.14 -39.46
CA ALA A 123 -11.08 -40.47 -38.36
C ALA A 123 -10.65 -41.00 -36.98
N LYS A 124 -10.40 -42.30 -36.86
CA LYS A 124 -9.89 -42.93 -35.63
C LYS A 124 -8.44 -42.54 -35.35
N GLU A 125 -7.58 -42.50 -36.37
CA GLU A 125 -6.21 -41.99 -36.27
C GLU A 125 -6.17 -40.52 -35.82
N LEU A 126 -7.09 -39.69 -36.32
CA LEU A 126 -7.26 -38.28 -35.95
C LEU A 126 -7.94 -38.07 -34.57
N GLY A 127 -8.20 -39.14 -33.81
CA GLY A 127 -8.81 -39.04 -32.49
C GLY A 127 -10.21 -38.43 -32.50
N LEU A 128 -11.01 -38.69 -33.53
CA LEU A 128 -12.44 -38.36 -33.56
C LEU A 128 -13.22 -39.48 -32.86
N PRO A 129 -14.03 -39.19 -31.82
CA PRO A 129 -14.77 -40.22 -31.09
C PRO A 129 -15.94 -40.77 -31.92
N THR A 130 -16.43 -41.97 -31.61
CA THR A 130 -17.41 -42.72 -32.44
C THR A 130 -18.81 -42.09 -32.61
N ASN A 131 -19.04 -40.95 -31.97
CA ASN A 131 -20.23 -40.11 -32.07
C ASN A 131 -20.06 -38.87 -32.97
N THR A 132 -18.83 -38.59 -33.40
CA THR A 132 -18.56 -37.58 -34.41
C THR A 132 -19.48 -37.78 -35.61
N PRO A 133 -20.13 -36.73 -36.12
CA PRO A 133 -20.87 -36.82 -37.38
C PRO A 133 -19.90 -37.10 -38.52
N MET A 134 -20.24 -38.09 -39.34
CA MET A 134 -19.43 -38.61 -40.44
C MET A 134 -20.29 -38.56 -41.72
N ALA A 135 -19.98 -37.64 -42.64
CA ALA A 135 -20.73 -37.49 -43.89
C ALA A 135 -20.12 -38.33 -45.03
N ASP A 136 -20.96 -39.14 -45.65
CA ASP A 136 -20.80 -39.64 -47.02
C ASP A 136 -21.14 -38.47 -47.95
N ASP A 137 -20.14 -37.91 -48.62
CA ASP A 137 -20.30 -36.79 -49.55
C ASP A 137 -20.31 -37.35 -50.97
N LEU A 138 -21.52 -37.43 -51.53
CA LEU A 138 -21.84 -38.12 -52.76
C LEU A 138 -22.38 -37.14 -53.80
N GLU A 139 -21.45 -36.44 -54.46
CA GLU A 139 -21.75 -35.36 -55.40
C GLU A 139 -21.05 -35.47 -56.78
N GLU A 140 -19.98 -36.27 -56.88
CA GLU A 140 -19.11 -36.41 -58.07
C GLU A 140 -19.89 -36.81 -59.35
N PRO A 141 -19.85 -36.01 -60.43
CA PRO A 141 -20.54 -36.30 -61.68
C PRO A 141 -20.24 -37.67 -62.31
N GLN A 142 -18.99 -38.14 -62.36
CA GLN A 142 -18.62 -39.45 -62.92
C GLN A 142 -19.26 -40.59 -62.12
N VAL A 143 -19.26 -40.47 -60.80
CA VAL A 143 -19.89 -41.39 -59.85
C VAL A 143 -21.41 -41.40 -60.06
N LYS A 144 -22.02 -40.23 -60.27
CA LYS A 144 -23.45 -40.10 -60.62
C LYS A 144 -23.80 -40.94 -61.85
N TYR A 145 -23.04 -40.78 -62.94
CA TYR A 145 -23.29 -41.49 -64.20
C TYR A 145 -23.13 -43.01 -64.06
N ALA A 146 -22.10 -43.48 -63.35
CA ALA A 146 -21.91 -44.91 -63.09
C ALA A 146 -23.02 -45.51 -62.20
N ASN A 147 -23.61 -44.71 -61.31
CA ASN A 147 -24.68 -45.11 -60.39
C ASN A 147 -26.10 -45.04 -60.99
N LEU A 148 -26.29 -44.59 -62.23
CA LEU A 148 -27.60 -44.55 -62.93
C LEU A 148 -28.26 -45.93 -63.11
N ASN A 149 -27.54 -47.02 -62.84
CA ASN A 149 -28.05 -48.40 -62.83
C ASN A 149 -29.05 -48.72 -61.68
N GLY A 150 -29.47 -47.71 -60.91
CA GLY A 150 -30.43 -47.82 -59.80
C GLY A 150 -29.87 -48.37 -58.48
N LYS A 151 -28.60 -48.80 -58.45
CA LYS A 151 -27.99 -49.43 -57.26
C LYS A 151 -27.36 -48.45 -56.27
N VAL A 152 -27.37 -47.14 -56.54
CA VAL A 152 -26.79 -46.10 -55.66
C VAL A 152 -27.20 -46.27 -54.19
N ASN A 153 -28.48 -46.56 -53.95
CA ASN A 153 -29.05 -46.80 -52.62
C ASN A 153 -28.45 -48.00 -51.88
N THR A 154 -27.91 -48.98 -52.60
CA THR A 154 -27.22 -50.16 -52.06
C THR A 154 -25.75 -49.83 -51.79
N HIS A 155 -25.11 -49.08 -52.68
CA HIS A 155 -23.71 -48.65 -52.53
C HIS A 155 -23.55 -47.70 -51.32
N THR A 156 -24.40 -46.68 -51.18
CA THR A 156 -24.45 -45.79 -49.99
C THR A 156 -24.72 -46.56 -48.69
N LYS A 157 -25.49 -47.67 -48.73
CA LYS A 157 -25.66 -48.56 -47.56
C LYS A 157 -24.38 -49.35 -47.26
N ALA A 158 -23.63 -49.79 -48.27
CA ALA A 158 -22.36 -50.46 -48.11
C ALA A 158 -21.25 -49.52 -47.58
N PHE A 159 -21.23 -48.25 -48.00
CA PHE A 159 -20.38 -47.20 -47.43
C PHE A 159 -20.70 -46.99 -45.94
N ARG A 160 -21.96 -46.73 -45.61
CA ARG A 160 -22.45 -46.59 -44.22
C ARG A 160 -22.14 -47.83 -43.37
N ALA A 161 -22.18 -49.03 -43.94
CA ALA A 161 -21.75 -50.26 -43.25
C ALA A 161 -20.23 -50.33 -43.03
N GLY A 162 -19.42 -49.79 -43.95
CA GLY A 162 -17.97 -49.60 -43.77
C GLY A 162 -17.65 -48.67 -42.60
N VAL A 163 -18.29 -47.51 -42.56
CA VAL A 163 -18.15 -46.50 -41.48
C VAL A 163 -18.63 -47.04 -40.13
N ALA A 164 -19.82 -47.65 -40.10
CA ALA A 164 -20.38 -48.25 -38.89
C ALA A 164 -19.57 -49.46 -38.38
N GLY A 165 -18.86 -50.18 -39.25
CA GLY A 165 -17.96 -51.27 -38.88
C GLY A 165 -16.77 -50.85 -38.01
N ALA A 166 -16.37 -49.58 -38.07
CA ALA A 166 -15.39 -48.98 -37.16
C ALA A 166 -16.03 -48.36 -35.89
N GLY A 167 -17.35 -48.47 -35.74
CA GLY A 167 -18.12 -47.98 -34.59
C GLY A 167 -18.76 -46.61 -34.76
N TYR A 168 -18.55 -45.90 -35.88
CA TYR A 168 -19.12 -44.57 -36.11
C TYR A 168 -20.60 -44.67 -36.53
N THR A 169 -21.51 -44.34 -35.61
CA THR A 169 -22.96 -44.51 -35.84
C THR A 169 -23.65 -43.26 -36.38
N ASN A 170 -23.08 -42.08 -36.16
CA ASN A 170 -23.63 -40.78 -36.57
C ASN A 170 -23.30 -40.48 -38.04
N ASN A 171 -23.98 -41.19 -38.95
CA ASN A 171 -23.73 -41.13 -40.40
C ASN A 171 -24.65 -40.08 -41.04
N ILE A 172 -24.06 -39.16 -41.80
CA ILE A 172 -24.75 -38.16 -42.64
C ILE A 172 -24.61 -38.59 -44.11
N LEU A 173 -25.59 -38.24 -44.95
CA LEU A 173 -25.49 -38.26 -46.40
C LEU A 173 -25.55 -36.82 -46.90
N TYR A 174 -24.48 -36.34 -47.53
CA TYR A 174 -24.43 -35.08 -48.25
C TYR A 174 -24.57 -35.31 -49.75
N THR A 175 -25.40 -34.48 -50.41
CA THR A 175 -25.61 -34.49 -51.86
C THR A 175 -26.40 -33.25 -52.29
N TYR A 176 -26.55 -33.01 -53.59
CA TYR A 176 -27.39 -31.95 -54.16
C TYR A 176 -28.64 -32.51 -54.88
N GLY A 177 -29.66 -31.66 -55.05
CA GLY A 177 -31.00 -32.10 -55.50
C GLY A 177 -31.05 -32.80 -56.86
N SER A 178 -30.29 -32.34 -57.85
CA SER A 178 -30.18 -32.98 -59.16
C SER A 178 -29.41 -34.31 -59.11
N TYR A 179 -28.33 -34.43 -58.32
CA TYR A 179 -27.67 -35.73 -58.09
C TYR A 179 -28.67 -36.76 -57.56
N ALA A 180 -29.42 -36.38 -56.51
CA ALA A 180 -30.37 -37.28 -55.88
C ALA A 180 -31.51 -37.71 -56.82
N THR A 181 -31.97 -36.79 -57.68
CA THR A 181 -33.05 -37.03 -58.64
C THR A 181 -32.59 -37.90 -59.81
N GLU A 182 -31.42 -37.61 -60.40
CA GLU A 182 -30.89 -38.31 -61.56
C GLU A 182 -30.41 -39.73 -61.22
N SER A 183 -29.74 -39.91 -60.08
CA SER A 183 -29.24 -41.23 -59.62
C SER A 183 -30.30 -42.13 -58.97
N GLY A 184 -31.50 -41.59 -58.67
CA GLY A 184 -32.53 -42.30 -57.91
C GLY A 184 -32.19 -42.50 -56.43
N LEU A 185 -31.29 -41.69 -55.86
CA LEU A 185 -30.85 -41.76 -54.47
C LEU A 185 -31.96 -41.34 -53.50
N SER A 186 -32.48 -42.30 -52.75
CA SER A 186 -33.55 -42.09 -51.78
C SER A 186 -33.01 -41.54 -50.46
N THR A 187 -32.93 -40.21 -50.39
CA THR A 187 -32.66 -39.43 -49.16
C THR A 187 -33.58 -39.83 -48.00
N ALA A 188 -34.83 -40.21 -48.30
CA ALA A 188 -35.77 -40.74 -47.33
C ALA A 188 -35.31 -42.08 -46.72
N SER A 189 -34.72 -42.98 -47.52
CA SER A 189 -34.24 -44.30 -47.06
C SER A 189 -33.01 -44.21 -46.13
N PHE A 190 -32.22 -43.13 -46.23
CA PHE A 190 -31.13 -42.84 -45.31
C PHE A 190 -31.61 -42.24 -43.97
N GLY A 191 -32.88 -41.79 -43.95
CA GLY A 191 -33.55 -41.04 -42.89
C GLY A 191 -33.33 -39.54 -43.07
N LYS A 192 -34.38 -38.77 -43.38
CA LYS A 192 -34.26 -37.34 -43.78
C LYS A 192 -33.44 -36.46 -42.82
N LYS A 193 -33.51 -36.68 -41.50
CA LYS A 193 -32.73 -35.90 -40.51
C LYS A 193 -31.24 -36.25 -40.46
N ASN A 194 -30.80 -37.26 -41.21
CA ASN A 194 -29.39 -37.59 -41.48
C ASN A 194 -28.92 -37.05 -42.84
N VAL A 195 -29.74 -36.28 -43.56
CA VAL A 195 -29.41 -35.75 -44.90
C VAL A 195 -29.00 -34.29 -44.79
N TRP A 196 -27.88 -33.97 -45.45
CA TRP A 196 -27.33 -32.64 -45.62
C TRP A 196 -27.46 -32.26 -47.10
N MET A 197 -28.36 -31.33 -47.42
CA MET A 197 -28.67 -30.98 -48.81
C MET A 197 -27.91 -29.72 -49.24
N ALA A 198 -27.22 -29.76 -50.38
CA ALA A 198 -26.65 -28.57 -51.02
C ALA A 198 -27.65 -27.97 -52.02
N SER A 199 -27.94 -26.67 -51.86
CA SER A 199 -28.85 -25.93 -52.76
C SER A 199 -28.76 -24.42 -52.50
N TYR A 200 -28.24 -23.66 -53.47
CA TYR A 200 -27.87 -22.25 -53.26
C TYR A 200 -28.91 -21.28 -53.89
N PRO A 201 -29.77 -20.62 -53.10
CA PRO A 201 -30.63 -19.56 -53.62
C PRO A 201 -29.82 -18.35 -54.10
N PHE A 202 -30.21 -17.76 -55.24
CA PHE A 202 -29.60 -16.53 -55.76
C PHE A 202 -29.80 -15.33 -54.83
N THR A 203 -30.91 -15.30 -54.09
CA THR A 203 -31.19 -14.31 -53.03
C THR A 203 -31.52 -15.03 -51.72
N PRO A 204 -30.50 -15.44 -50.93
CA PRO A 204 -30.70 -16.11 -49.65
C PRO A 204 -31.40 -15.20 -48.64
N SER A 205 -32.42 -15.68 -47.94
CA SER A 205 -33.14 -14.91 -46.91
C SER A 205 -33.40 -15.72 -45.65
N LYS A 206 -33.19 -15.11 -44.46
CA LYS A 206 -33.55 -15.69 -43.16
C LYS A 206 -35.03 -16.03 -43.03
N ASP A 207 -35.89 -15.37 -43.80
CA ASP A 207 -37.35 -15.51 -43.75
C ASP A 207 -37.86 -16.51 -44.81
N SER A 208 -36.98 -17.07 -45.65
CA SER A 208 -37.30 -18.05 -46.69
C SER A 208 -36.25 -19.17 -46.71
N LEU A 209 -36.34 -20.05 -45.71
CA LEU A 209 -35.41 -21.17 -45.52
C LEU A 209 -35.84 -22.41 -46.31
N TRP A 210 -34.92 -23.03 -47.05
CA TRP A 210 -35.20 -24.22 -47.86
C TRP A 210 -34.85 -25.53 -47.13
N HIS A 211 -35.38 -26.65 -47.63
CA HIS A 211 -35.06 -28.02 -47.17
C HIS A 211 -35.23 -28.24 -45.65
N THR A 212 -36.20 -27.59 -45.02
CA THR A 212 -36.47 -27.66 -43.57
C THR A 212 -36.88 -29.06 -43.08
N ASP A 213 -37.25 -29.96 -43.99
CA ASP A 213 -37.60 -31.34 -43.70
C ASP A 213 -36.36 -32.27 -43.56
N VAL A 214 -35.21 -31.93 -44.14
CA VAL A 214 -33.94 -32.70 -43.96
C VAL A 214 -33.18 -32.31 -42.67
N GLY A 215 -31.98 -32.84 -42.49
CA GLY A 215 -31.15 -32.62 -41.30
C GLY A 215 -30.39 -31.30 -41.35
N MET A 216 -29.69 -31.03 -42.44
CA MET A 216 -28.81 -29.88 -42.63
C MET A 216 -28.96 -29.32 -44.06
N TRP A 217 -28.69 -28.02 -44.26
CA TRP A 217 -28.77 -27.36 -45.57
C TRP A 217 -27.57 -26.45 -45.79
N GLN A 218 -26.77 -26.73 -46.82
CA GLN A 218 -25.73 -25.83 -47.32
C GLN A 218 -26.39 -24.84 -48.29
N PHE A 219 -26.45 -23.57 -47.89
CA PHE A 219 -27.21 -22.54 -48.61
C PHE A 219 -26.33 -21.59 -49.43
N ASN A 220 -25.00 -21.63 -49.23
CA ASN A 220 -24.05 -20.77 -49.90
C ASN A 220 -22.61 -21.31 -49.76
N SER A 221 -21.79 -21.18 -50.81
CA SER A 221 -20.36 -21.55 -50.82
C SER A 221 -19.40 -20.35 -50.88
N ASN A 222 -19.88 -19.17 -50.48
CA ASN A 222 -19.21 -17.88 -50.69
C ASN A 222 -19.44 -16.92 -49.50
N MET A 223 -19.43 -17.48 -48.28
CA MET A 223 -19.65 -16.72 -47.05
C MET A 223 -18.33 -16.17 -46.51
N HIS A 224 -18.30 -14.86 -46.27
CA HIS A 224 -17.17 -14.16 -45.66
C HIS A 224 -17.44 -13.81 -44.19
N PHE A 225 -16.39 -13.96 -43.37
CA PHE A 225 -16.38 -13.61 -41.95
C PHE A 225 -15.35 -12.50 -41.70
N PRO A 226 -15.73 -11.33 -41.15
CA PRO A 226 -14.80 -10.23 -40.92
C PRO A 226 -13.59 -10.63 -40.07
N ASN A 227 -12.38 -10.30 -40.53
CA ASN A 227 -11.10 -10.68 -39.93
C ASN A 227 -10.80 -12.20 -39.92
N VAL A 228 -11.41 -12.94 -40.85
CA VAL A 228 -11.05 -14.32 -41.20
C VAL A 228 -10.64 -14.35 -42.67
N ARG A 229 -9.58 -15.11 -43.00
CA ARG A 229 -9.10 -15.22 -44.39
C ARG A 229 -9.93 -16.22 -45.19
N GLY A 230 -10.17 -15.90 -46.46
CA GLY A 230 -10.89 -16.75 -47.41
C GLY A 230 -12.42 -16.67 -47.28
N THR A 231 -13.07 -17.56 -48.03
CA THR A 231 -14.51 -17.84 -48.00
C THR A 231 -14.77 -19.21 -47.39
N PHE A 232 -16.01 -19.42 -46.96
CA PHE A 232 -16.45 -20.64 -46.29
C PHE A 232 -17.82 -21.06 -46.79
N ASP A 233 -18.04 -22.37 -46.78
CA ASP A 233 -19.32 -22.99 -47.06
C ASP A 233 -20.23 -22.86 -45.84
N ALA A 234 -21.42 -22.28 -46.05
CA ALA A 234 -22.31 -21.82 -44.99
C ALA A 234 -23.58 -22.66 -44.90
N ASN A 235 -23.85 -23.13 -43.68
CA ASN A 235 -24.84 -24.17 -43.45
C ASN A 235 -25.80 -23.86 -42.31
N ILE A 236 -27.04 -24.33 -42.48
CA ILE A 236 -28.04 -24.47 -41.42
C ILE A 236 -28.08 -25.90 -40.92
N ASP A 237 -28.23 -26.06 -39.60
CA ASP A 237 -28.50 -27.34 -38.95
C ASP A 237 -29.93 -27.31 -38.38
N TYR A 238 -30.82 -28.13 -38.95
CA TYR A 238 -32.21 -28.30 -38.50
C TYR A 238 -32.38 -29.47 -37.52
N ALA A 239 -31.50 -30.47 -37.58
CA ALA A 239 -31.56 -31.67 -36.74
C ALA A 239 -30.90 -31.49 -35.37
N GLY A 240 -29.99 -30.52 -35.23
CA GLY A 240 -29.13 -30.39 -34.05
C GLY A 240 -27.87 -31.26 -34.13
N THR A 241 -27.48 -31.76 -35.30
CA THR A 241 -26.36 -32.69 -35.47
C THR A 241 -25.00 -32.02 -35.24
N MET A 242 -24.91 -30.71 -35.49
CA MET A 242 -23.70 -29.88 -35.32
C MET A 242 -23.86 -28.83 -34.21
N SER A 243 -25.05 -28.23 -34.13
CA SER A 243 -25.45 -27.20 -33.18
C SER A 243 -25.89 -27.77 -31.83
N GLY A 244 -26.39 -29.00 -31.81
CA GLY A 244 -26.70 -29.76 -30.61
C GLY A 244 -25.43 -30.29 -29.95
N GLY A 245 -24.84 -29.47 -29.08
CA GLY A 245 -23.84 -29.92 -28.12
C GLY A 245 -24.44 -30.97 -27.20
N SER A 246 -24.45 -32.25 -27.63
CA SER A 246 -25.14 -33.32 -26.91
C SER A 246 -25.36 -34.67 -27.60
N SER A 247 -24.92 -34.85 -28.86
CA SER A 247 -24.65 -36.19 -29.38
C SER A 247 -23.31 -36.71 -28.85
N ALA A 248 -23.25 -37.06 -27.56
CA ALA A 248 -22.33 -38.10 -27.09
C ALA A 248 -22.73 -39.44 -27.73
N SER A 249 -21.81 -40.40 -27.81
CA SER A 249 -22.16 -41.74 -28.30
C SER A 249 -23.27 -42.33 -27.45
N LYS A 250 -24.12 -43.18 -28.06
CA LYS A 250 -24.95 -44.10 -27.28
C LYS A 250 -23.95 -44.98 -26.51
N PRO A 251 -23.77 -44.77 -25.21
CA PRO A 251 -22.64 -45.34 -24.53
C PRO A 251 -22.98 -46.77 -24.17
N LYS A 252 -22.00 -47.68 -24.31
CA LYS A 252 -21.94 -48.87 -23.44
C LYS A 252 -22.11 -48.34 -22.01
N PRO A 253 -23.14 -48.78 -21.25
CA PRO A 253 -23.90 -47.94 -20.32
C PRO A 253 -23.06 -46.91 -19.57
N LYS A 254 -23.39 -45.63 -19.79
CA LYS A 254 -22.52 -44.50 -19.39
C LYS A 254 -22.16 -44.68 -17.92
N PRO A 255 -20.86 -44.83 -17.58
CA PRO A 255 -20.48 -45.18 -16.22
C PRO A 255 -21.09 -44.18 -15.26
N LYS A 256 -21.54 -44.68 -14.08
CA LYS A 256 -22.15 -43.87 -13.02
C LYS A 256 -21.46 -42.51 -12.93
N PRO A 257 -22.21 -41.39 -12.87
CA PRO A 257 -21.63 -40.05 -12.89
C PRO A 257 -20.46 -39.97 -11.91
N LYS A 258 -19.42 -39.20 -12.26
CA LYS A 258 -18.21 -39.07 -11.45
C LYS A 258 -18.15 -37.69 -10.77
N PRO A 259 -19.12 -37.35 -9.90
CA PRO A 259 -19.22 -36.02 -9.34
C PRO A 259 -17.95 -35.58 -8.65
N THR A 260 -17.39 -34.46 -9.11
CA THR A 260 -16.42 -33.70 -8.33
C THR A 260 -17.14 -33.04 -7.16
N VAL A 261 -16.54 -33.07 -5.96
CA VAL A 261 -17.05 -32.30 -4.81
C VAL A 261 -17.01 -30.82 -5.18
N TYR A 262 -18.15 -30.15 -5.02
CA TYR A 262 -18.30 -28.75 -5.41
C TYR A 262 -19.26 -28.08 -4.43
N LYS A 263 -18.68 -27.30 -3.52
CA LYS A 263 -19.34 -26.74 -2.34
C LYS A 263 -19.66 -25.28 -2.60
N SER A 264 -20.90 -24.99 -2.96
CA SER A 264 -21.37 -23.63 -3.25
C SER A 264 -22.87 -23.51 -3.04
N TYR A 265 -23.36 -22.29 -2.84
CA TYR A 265 -24.80 -22.02 -2.79
C TYR A 265 -25.32 -21.61 -4.17
N PHE A 266 -26.53 -22.03 -4.49
CA PHE A 266 -27.18 -21.77 -5.78
C PHE A 266 -28.63 -21.37 -5.56
N LYS A 267 -29.10 -20.34 -6.26
CA LYS A 267 -30.45 -19.81 -6.20
C LYS A 267 -31.17 -20.10 -7.51
N PHE A 268 -32.30 -20.79 -7.45
CA PHE A 268 -33.11 -21.07 -8.64
C PHE A 268 -33.72 -19.78 -9.22
N ASP A 269 -33.82 -19.74 -10.55
CA ASP A 269 -34.53 -18.72 -11.32
C ASP A 269 -35.25 -19.45 -12.47
N GLN A 270 -36.58 -19.46 -12.42
CA GLN A 270 -37.45 -20.05 -13.42
C GLN A 270 -38.23 -19.00 -14.23
N SER A 271 -37.83 -17.72 -14.14
CA SER A 271 -38.40 -16.66 -14.99
C SER A 271 -38.06 -16.81 -16.48
N ARG A 272 -37.07 -17.65 -16.82
CA ARG A 272 -36.54 -17.85 -18.18
C ARG A 272 -36.52 -19.30 -18.66
N ARG A 273 -36.68 -20.27 -17.75
CA ARG A 273 -36.58 -21.73 -18.00
C ARG A 273 -37.50 -22.49 -17.05
N ASN A 274 -37.81 -23.73 -17.37
CA ASN A 274 -38.77 -24.55 -16.64
C ASN A 274 -38.24 -25.98 -16.43
N ASP A 275 -37.19 -26.06 -15.61
CA ASP A 275 -36.26 -27.17 -15.47
C ASP A 275 -36.73 -28.25 -14.48
N TRP A 276 -36.21 -29.47 -14.66
CA TRP A 276 -36.55 -30.65 -13.86
C TRP A 276 -35.39 -31.09 -12.97
N MET A 277 -35.76 -31.69 -11.83
CA MET A 277 -34.87 -32.34 -10.88
C MET A 277 -34.87 -33.86 -11.10
N PHE A 278 -33.77 -34.54 -10.75
CA PHE A 278 -33.63 -36.00 -10.92
C PHE A 278 -32.94 -36.64 -9.71
N THR A 279 -33.52 -37.66 -9.06
CA THR A 279 -33.01 -38.18 -7.76
C THR A 279 -31.72 -38.99 -7.87
N THR A 280 -31.62 -39.84 -8.89
CA THR A 280 -30.60 -40.91 -8.97
C THR A 280 -29.37 -40.53 -9.77
N ALA A 281 -29.57 -39.94 -10.94
CA ALA A 281 -28.53 -39.51 -11.87
C ALA A 281 -29.02 -38.28 -12.66
N PRO A 282 -28.13 -37.49 -13.29
CA PRO A 282 -28.54 -36.37 -14.14
C PRO A 282 -29.37 -36.82 -15.35
N TYR A 283 -30.10 -35.89 -15.99
CA TYR A 283 -30.85 -36.21 -17.21
C TYR A 283 -29.92 -36.77 -18.30
N GLY A 284 -30.34 -37.84 -18.97
CA GLY A 284 -29.55 -38.54 -19.98
C GLY A 284 -28.45 -39.49 -19.44
N TYR A 285 -28.36 -39.70 -18.13
CA TYR A 285 -27.58 -40.79 -17.53
C TYR A 285 -28.46 -42.02 -17.24
N GLU A 286 -27.82 -43.19 -17.15
CA GLU A 286 -28.51 -44.44 -16.83
C GLU A 286 -29.19 -44.38 -15.45
N GLY A 287 -30.42 -44.89 -15.38
CA GLY A 287 -31.21 -44.96 -14.14
C GLY A 287 -31.73 -43.61 -13.62
N ALA A 288 -31.60 -42.50 -14.37
CA ALA A 288 -32.10 -41.18 -13.98
C ALA A 288 -33.64 -41.17 -13.80
N LYS A 289 -34.11 -40.81 -12.60
CA LYS A 289 -35.54 -40.72 -12.25
C LYS A 289 -35.93 -39.29 -11.92
N GLY A 290 -36.92 -38.75 -12.64
CA GLY A 290 -37.46 -37.41 -12.40
C GLY A 290 -38.01 -37.22 -10.99
N ALA A 291 -37.86 -36.02 -10.45
CA ALA A 291 -38.14 -35.68 -9.05
C ALA A 291 -39.06 -34.44 -8.88
N GLY A 292 -39.69 -33.99 -9.98
CA GLY A 292 -40.45 -32.74 -10.05
C GLY A 292 -39.66 -31.59 -10.69
N ARG A 293 -40.27 -30.42 -10.77
CA ARG A 293 -39.62 -29.18 -11.23
C ARG A 293 -38.76 -28.56 -10.12
N VAL A 294 -37.74 -27.79 -10.48
CA VAL A 294 -36.99 -27.03 -9.47
C VAL A 294 -37.90 -25.99 -8.78
N PRO A 295 -37.77 -25.79 -7.45
CA PRO A 295 -38.55 -24.78 -6.73
C PRO A 295 -37.97 -23.39 -6.97
N ASP A 296 -38.71 -22.53 -7.69
CA ASP A 296 -38.26 -21.19 -8.06
C ASP A 296 -37.89 -20.31 -6.85
N GLY A 297 -36.88 -19.45 -7.03
CA GLY A 297 -36.33 -18.57 -5.99
C GLY A 297 -35.63 -19.27 -4.81
N GLN A 298 -35.76 -20.59 -4.64
CA GLN A 298 -35.19 -21.31 -3.51
C GLN A 298 -33.66 -21.44 -3.62
N ILE A 299 -32.98 -21.36 -2.47
CA ILE A 299 -31.52 -21.44 -2.36
C ILE A 299 -31.10 -22.81 -1.83
N VAL A 300 -30.22 -23.49 -2.56
CA VAL A 300 -29.69 -24.83 -2.22
C VAL A 300 -28.20 -24.81 -1.97
N TRP A 301 -27.73 -25.74 -1.14
CA TRP A 301 -26.30 -26.06 -1.03
C TRP A 301 -25.95 -27.18 -2.00
N ILE A 302 -25.14 -26.86 -3.00
CA ILE A 302 -24.53 -27.85 -3.88
C ILE A 302 -23.45 -28.60 -3.08
N GLU A 303 -23.51 -29.92 -3.10
CA GLU A 303 -22.44 -30.78 -2.56
C GLU A 303 -21.44 -31.19 -3.65
N LYS A 304 -21.94 -31.37 -4.88
CA LYS A 304 -21.19 -31.95 -6.01
C LYS A 304 -21.62 -31.37 -7.35
N ARG A 305 -20.69 -31.36 -8.32
CA ARG A 305 -20.99 -31.09 -9.74
C ARG A 305 -20.51 -32.22 -10.63
N GLU A 306 -21.29 -32.52 -11.65
CA GLU A 306 -20.92 -33.34 -12.80
C GLU A 306 -20.97 -32.43 -14.03
N LYS A 307 -19.82 -32.10 -14.62
CA LYS A 307 -19.82 -31.53 -15.97
C LYS A 307 -19.86 -32.71 -16.93
N ALA A 308 -21.01 -32.95 -17.54
CA ALA A 308 -21.14 -34.04 -18.49
C ALA A 308 -20.21 -33.80 -19.68
N ALA A 309 -19.80 -34.87 -20.38
CA ALA A 309 -19.09 -34.79 -21.68
C ALA A 309 -19.88 -33.99 -22.75
N ASN A 310 -21.14 -33.71 -22.44
CA ASN A 310 -22.16 -32.95 -23.13
C ASN A 310 -22.03 -31.41 -22.94
N GLY A 311 -21.19 -30.94 -22.01
CA GLY A 311 -20.98 -29.51 -21.74
C GLY A 311 -21.87 -28.94 -20.63
N VAL A 312 -23.11 -29.43 -20.48
CA VAL A 312 -24.01 -29.04 -19.38
C VAL A 312 -23.38 -29.44 -18.04
N THR A 313 -23.43 -28.50 -17.09
CA THR A 313 -23.01 -28.75 -15.72
C THR A 313 -24.25 -29.08 -14.90
N TRP A 314 -24.23 -30.24 -14.26
CA TRP A 314 -25.27 -30.70 -13.36
C TRP A 314 -24.81 -30.54 -11.92
N TYR A 315 -25.64 -29.92 -11.10
CA TYR A 315 -25.40 -29.76 -9.66
C TYR A 315 -26.23 -30.76 -8.87
N TYR A 316 -25.66 -31.26 -7.77
CA TYR A 316 -26.29 -32.20 -6.85
C TYR A 316 -26.48 -31.54 -5.48
N ALA A 317 -27.72 -31.43 -5.02
CA ALA A 317 -28.08 -30.82 -3.74
C ALA A 317 -29.20 -31.59 -3.03
N LYS A 318 -29.43 -31.27 -1.76
CA LYS A 318 -30.58 -31.78 -0.99
C LYS A 318 -31.74 -30.79 -1.06
N ILE A 319 -32.87 -31.21 -1.61
CA ILE A 319 -34.07 -30.40 -1.83
C ILE A 319 -35.25 -31.14 -1.21
N ASN A 320 -35.98 -30.49 -0.31
CA ASN A 320 -37.13 -31.05 0.42
C ASN A 320 -36.87 -32.46 1.01
N GLY A 321 -35.65 -32.65 1.56
CA GLY A 321 -35.20 -33.90 2.18
C GLY A 321 -34.60 -34.94 1.23
N LYS A 322 -34.90 -34.88 -0.09
CA LYS A 322 -34.37 -35.78 -1.11
C LYS A 322 -33.10 -35.19 -1.73
N TYR A 323 -32.14 -36.03 -2.11
CA TYR A 323 -31.04 -35.58 -2.96
C TYR A 323 -31.47 -35.62 -4.43
N VAL A 324 -31.08 -34.60 -5.19
CA VAL A 324 -31.42 -34.44 -6.61
C VAL A 324 -30.33 -33.73 -7.41
N TRP A 325 -30.26 -34.09 -8.68
CA TRP A 325 -29.53 -33.42 -9.75
C TRP A 325 -30.41 -32.40 -10.47
N PHE A 326 -29.85 -31.26 -10.86
CA PHE A 326 -30.50 -30.21 -11.66
C PHE A 326 -29.46 -29.49 -12.55
N ASP A 327 -29.93 -28.85 -13.64
CA ASP A 327 -29.09 -28.10 -14.57
C ASP A 327 -28.57 -26.81 -13.91
N ALA A 328 -27.28 -26.52 -14.01
CA ALA A 328 -26.66 -25.27 -13.57
C ALA A 328 -27.26 -24.01 -14.20
N LEU A 329 -27.98 -24.14 -15.31
CA LEU A 329 -28.68 -23.05 -15.99
C LEU A 329 -30.10 -22.76 -15.44
N SER A 330 -30.58 -23.54 -14.46
CA SER A 330 -31.88 -23.34 -13.79
C SER A 330 -31.90 -22.21 -12.74
N GLY A 331 -30.88 -21.35 -12.74
CA GLY A 331 -30.59 -20.40 -11.67
C GLY A 331 -29.18 -19.83 -11.74
N SER A 332 -28.64 -19.42 -10.60
CA SER A 332 -27.30 -18.83 -10.50
C SER A 332 -26.57 -19.24 -9.23
N LEU A 333 -25.23 -19.30 -9.30
CA LEU A 333 -24.39 -19.43 -8.12
C LEU A 333 -24.39 -18.12 -7.33
N LEU A 334 -24.55 -18.22 -6.01
CA LEU A 334 -24.35 -17.09 -5.10
C LEU A 334 -22.85 -16.94 -4.83
N ARG A 335 -22.36 -15.69 -4.79
CA ARG A 335 -20.96 -15.41 -4.44
C ARG A 335 -20.70 -15.88 -3.02
N GLU A 336 -19.51 -16.40 -2.72
CA GLU A 336 -19.20 -16.86 -1.37
C GLU A 336 -19.42 -15.76 -0.33
N SER A 337 -18.99 -14.51 -0.61
CA SER A 337 -19.24 -13.32 0.22
C SER A 337 -20.70 -13.15 0.66
N ASP A 338 -21.63 -13.52 -0.21
CA ASP A 338 -23.05 -13.21 -0.10
C ASP A 338 -23.81 -14.32 0.65
N VAL A 339 -23.10 -15.36 1.14
CA VAL A 339 -23.60 -16.53 1.90
C VAL A 339 -22.62 -17.06 2.96
N LYS A 340 -21.40 -16.53 3.06
CA LYS A 340 -20.32 -17.00 3.95
C LYS A 340 -20.75 -16.94 5.41
N GLN A 341 -20.66 -18.08 6.09
CA GLN A 341 -20.98 -18.16 7.51
C GLN A 341 -19.77 -17.72 8.35
N THR A 342 -19.88 -16.59 9.04
CA THR A 342 -18.83 -16.05 9.92
C THR A 342 -19.23 -16.17 11.38
N SER A 343 -18.29 -16.55 12.25
CA SER A 343 -18.53 -16.68 13.69
C SER A 343 -18.82 -15.32 14.34
N VAL A 344 -19.85 -15.27 15.19
CA VAL A 344 -20.28 -14.07 15.92
C VAL A 344 -20.00 -14.23 17.41
N ASN A 345 -20.45 -15.35 17.99
CA ASN A 345 -20.30 -15.72 19.41
C ASN A 345 -20.70 -14.60 20.40
N LYS A 346 -21.87 -13.98 20.22
CA LYS A 346 -22.38 -12.89 21.08
C LYS A 346 -23.81 -13.14 21.51
N THR A 347 -24.18 -12.64 22.68
CA THR A 347 -25.58 -12.62 23.14
C THR A 347 -26.30 -11.40 22.57
N TYR A 348 -27.56 -11.60 22.20
CA TYR A 348 -28.52 -10.60 21.72
C TYR A 348 -29.87 -10.80 22.41
N GLU A 349 -30.79 -9.86 22.29
CA GLU A 349 -32.14 -9.87 22.86
C GLU A 349 -33.17 -9.62 21.75
N PHE A 350 -34.24 -10.42 21.67
CA PHE A 350 -35.29 -10.24 20.66
C PHE A 350 -36.15 -9.00 20.92
N ASP A 351 -36.29 -8.16 19.88
CA ASP A 351 -37.13 -6.97 19.91
C ASP A 351 -38.20 -7.05 18.81
N GLN A 352 -39.40 -7.45 19.21
CA GLN A 352 -40.60 -7.59 18.37
C GLN A 352 -41.40 -6.28 18.26
N ASN A 353 -40.88 -5.18 18.84
CA ASN A 353 -41.46 -3.85 18.70
C ASN A 353 -41.26 -3.34 17.26
N GLY A 354 -42.34 -3.32 16.49
CA GLY A 354 -42.33 -2.98 15.06
C GLY A 354 -42.19 -4.23 14.19
N ARG A 355 -40.96 -4.72 13.97
CA ARG A 355 -40.73 -5.92 13.13
C ARG A 355 -41.02 -7.20 13.90
N LYS A 356 -41.99 -7.97 13.40
CA LYS A 356 -42.38 -9.28 13.95
C LYS A 356 -41.83 -10.42 13.10
N ASP A 357 -40.52 -10.55 13.06
CA ASP A 357 -39.80 -11.53 12.23
C ASP A 357 -39.90 -12.97 12.80
N SER A 358 -39.97 -13.96 11.90
CA SER A 358 -40.00 -15.40 12.24
C SER A 358 -38.61 -16.01 12.47
N LEU A 359 -38.60 -17.14 13.18
CA LEU A 359 -37.45 -18.00 13.42
C LEU A 359 -37.50 -19.20 12.46
N TYR A 360 -36.35 -19.60 11.90
CA TYR A 360 -36.27 -20.65 10.88
C TYR A 360 -35.28 -21.75 11.27
N THR A 361 -35.73 -23.01 11.32
CA THR A 361 -34.82 -24.16 11.56
C THR A 361 -34.08 -24.59 10.29
N THR A 362 -32.95 -25.28 10.47
CA THR A 362 -32.03 -25.76 9.42
C THR A 362 -31.29 -24.64 8.68
N ALA A 363 -32.01 -23.76 7.98
CA ALA A 363 -31.47 -22.73 7.09
C ALA A 363 -32.33 -21.45 7.12
N PRO A 364 -31.81 -20.29 6.69
CA PRO A 364 -32.58 -19.03 6.61
C PRO A 364 -33.82 -19.12 5.70
N TYR A 365 -34.70 -18.11 5.78
CA TYR A 365 -35.83 -18.00 4.84
C TYR A 365 -35.35 -18.05 3.37
N GLY A 366 -36.11 -18.74 2.52
CA GLY A 366 -35.77 -18.97 1.12
C GLY A 366 -34.79 -20.12 0.85
N PHE A 367 -34.12 -20.67 1.87
CA PHE A 367 -33.23 -21.82 1.69
C PHE A 367 -33.98 -23.16 1.75
N ALA A 368 -33.51 -24.14 0.97
CA ALA A 368 -34.08 -25.48 0.93
C ALA A 368 -34.01 -26.18 2.30
N GLY A 369 -35.13 -26.73 2.75
CA GLY A 369 -35.25 -27.35 4.07
C GLY A 369 -35.36 -26.36 5.24
N SER A 370 -35.39 -25.05 4.98
CA SER A 370 -35.84 -24.06 5.96
C SER A 370 -37.28 -24.35 6.40
N LYS A 371 -37.56 -24.20 7.70
CA LYS A 371 -38.91 -24.30 8.26
C LYS A 371 -39.11 -23.21 9.29
N ASP A 372 -40.14 -22.38 9.11
CA ASP A 372 -40.62 -21.45 10.14
C ASP A 372 -41.04 -22.26 11.39
N VAL A 373 -40.63 -21.81 12.58
CA VAL A 373 -40.98 -22.40 13.88
C VAL A 373 -41.64 -21.37 14.82
N GLY A 374 -42.25 -20.34 14.24
CA GLY A 374 -42.89 -19.25 14.95
C GLY A 374 -41.92 -18.11 15.29
N LYS A 375 -42.33 -17.25 16.22
CA LYS A 375 -41.63 -16.00 16.54
C LYS A 375 -41.09 -16.04 17.96
N ALA A 376 -39.94 -15.40 18.18
CA ALA A 376 -39.43 -15.21 19.53
C ALA A 376 -40.37 -14.32 20.34
N LYS A 377 -40.44 -14.56 21.66
CA LYS A 377 -41.08 -13.60 22.58
C LYS A 377 -40.15 -12.39 22.77
N GLN A 378 -40.76 -11.21 23.01
CA GLN A 378 -40.06 -10.00 23.40
C GLN A 378 -39.11 -10.26 24.58
N GLY A 379 -37.89 -9.69 24.54
CA GLY A 379 -36.95 -9.77 25.67
C GLY A 379 -36.23 -11.11 25.84
N VAL A 380 -36.51 -12.12 25.00
CA VAL A 380 -35.80 -13.39 25.05
C VAL A 380 -34.35 -13.18 24.61
N SER A 381 -33.41 -13.57 25.47
CA SER A 381 -31.98 -13.59 25.13
C SER A 381 -31.64 -14.78 24.22
N VAL A 382 -30.76 -14.55 23.25
CA VAL A 382 -30.25 -15.55 22.31
C VAL A 382 -28.74 -15.41 22.16
N LYS A 383 -28.01 -16.51 22.30
CA LYS A 383 -26.61 -16.57 21.87
C LYS A 383 -26.57 -16.82 20.36
N VAL A 384 -26.02 -15.86 19.62
CA VAL A 384 -25.74 -15.97 18.18
C VAL A 384 -24.34 -16.55 18.03
N ASP A 385 -24.27 -17.78 17.52
CA ASP A 385 -23.01 -18.49 17.28
C ASP A 385 -22.34 -17.95 16.00
N LYS A 386 -23.12 -17.70 14.94
CA LYS A 386 -22.65 -17.29 13.60
C LYS A 386 -23.67 -16.44 12.84
N GLN A 387 -23.23 -15.75 11.80
CA GLN A 387 -24.06 -15.01 10.85
C GLN A 387 -23.75 -15.39 9.41
N MET A 388 -24.64 -15.02 8.48
CA MET A 388 -24.36 -14.91 7.04
C MET A 388 -25.14 -13.73 6.46
N VAL A 389 -24.75 -13.26 5.28
CA VAL A 389 -25.64 -12.43 4.44
C VAL A 389 -26.46 -13.37 3.55
N ASN A 390 -27.57 -12.90 2.99
CA ASN A 390 -28.17 -13.35 1.73
C ASN A 390 -29.11 -12.24 1.20
N ASP A 391 -29.07 -11.94 -0.10
CA ASP A 391 -29.90 -10.90 -0.76
C ASP A 391 -29.91 -9.54 0.00
N GLY A 392 -28.78 -9.16 0.61
CA GLY A 392 -28.66 -7.93 1.42
C GLY A 392 -29.28 -7.99 2.83
N VAL A 393 -29.87 -9.11 3.22
CA VAL A 393 -30.34 -9.38 4.60
C VAL A 393 -29.24 -10.10 5.37
N THR A 394 -28.96 -9.67 6.59
CA THR A 394 -28.05 -10.39 7.50
C THR A 394 -28.87 -11.37 8.33
N TRP A 395 -28.52 -12.65 8.28
CA TRP A 395 -29.15 -13.73 9.02
C TRP A 395 -28.23 -14.18 10.16
N PHE A 396 -28.75 -14.17 11.38
CA PHE A 396 -28.08 -14.69 12.57
C PHE A 396 -28.54 -16.12 12.85
N TYR A 397 -27.62 -16.97 13.34
CA TYR A 397 -27.89 -18.33 13.81
C TYR A 397 -27.58 -18.43 15.30
N GLY A 398 -28.55 -18.89 16.08
CA GLY A 398 -28.42 -19.01 17.52
C GLY A 398 -29.31 -20.10 18.12
N THR A 399 -29.20 -20.27 19.44
CA THR A 399 -30.05 -21.22 20.18
C THR A 399 -31.12 -20.46 20.96
N VAL A 400 -32.39 -20.77 20.70
CA VAL A 400 -33.59 -20.15 21.30
C VAL A 400 -34.46 -21.26 21.86
N ASN A 401 -34.80 -21.22 23.15
CA ASN A 401 -35.57 -22.26 23.84
C ASN A 401 -35.01 -23.69 23.62
N GLY A 402 -33.69 -23.84 23.55
CA GLY A 402 -32.99 -25.11 23.25
C GLY A 402 -32.94 -25.50 21.76
N GLN A 403 -33.72 -24.85 20.89
CA GLN A 403 -33.75 -25.12 19.45
C GLN A 403 -32.78 -24.20 18.68
N LYS A 404 -32.05 -24.75 17.70
CA LYS A 404 -31.15 -23.95 16.85
C LYS A 404 -31.88 -23.37 15.65
N VAL A 405 -31.85 -22.04 15.52
CA VAL A 405 -32.66 -21.27 14.55
C VAL A 405 -31.86 -20.16 13.88
N TRP A 406 -32.27 -19.83 12.65
CA TRP A 406 -31.88 -18.65 11.89
C TRP A 406 -32.95 -17.55 12.01
N PHE A 407 -32.55 -16.29 12.02
CA PHE A 407 -33.46 -15.12 12.05
C PHE A 407 -32.79 -13.88 11.46
N ASP A 408 -33.57 -12.89 10.99
CA ASP A 408 -33.03 -11.60 10.53
C ASP A 408 -32.33 -10.92 11.72
N ALA A 409 -31.11 -10.42 11.51
CA ALA A 409 -30.35 -9.68 12.51
C ALA A 409 -31.09 -8.42 13.02
N LYS A 410 -32.07 -7.91 12.27
CA LYS A 410 -32.97 -6.81 12.66
C LYS A 410 -34.04 -7.20 13.68
N ALA A 411 -34.27 -8.49 13.89
CA ALA A 411 -35.20 -9.02 14.90
C ALA A 411 -34.63 -8.96 16.33
N VAL A 412 -33.36 -8.61 16.47
CA VAL A 412 -32.66 -8.54 17.76
C VAL A 412 -31.89 -7.22 17.93
N LYS A 413 -31.71 -6.84 19.20
CA LYS A 413 -30.79 -5.80 19.66
C LYS A 413 -29.68 -6.44 20.51
N LEU A 414 -28.65 -5.67 20.85
CA LEU A 414 -27.76 -6.08 21.94
C LEU A 414 -28.57 -6.09 23.25
N PRO A 415 -28.31 -7.02 24.20
CA PRO A 415 -29.00 -7.05 25.48
C PRO A 415 -28.60 -5.81 26.29
N SER A 416 -29.40 -5.45 27.29
CA SER A 416 -29.03 -4.44 28.29
C SER A 416 -27.97 -4.97 29.28
N THR A 417 -26.80 -5.33 28.76
CA THR A 417 -25.63 -5.72 29.56
C THR A 417 -25.20 -4.57 30.48
N ALA A 418 -24.77 -4.90 31.70
CA ALA A 418 -24.18 -3.91 32.61
C ALA A 418 -22.93 -3.31 31.95
N LEU A 419 -22.83 -1.98 31.96
CA LEU A 419 -21.83 -1.22 31.19
C LEU A 419 -20.40 -1.47 31.69
N ALA A 420 -19.75 -2.51 31.16
CA ALA A 420 -18.39 -2.88 31.49
C ALA A 420 -17.40 -1.83 30.95
N THR A 421 -16.72 -1.10 31.85
CA THR A 421 -15.79 -0.02 31.48
C THR A 421 -14.36 -0.31 31.91
N THR A 422 -13.39 0.04 31.06
CA THR A 422 -11.96 0.06 31.39
C THR A 422 -11.55 1.51 31.68
N LYS A 423 -10.89 1.78 32.81
CA LYS A 423 -10.26 3.08 33.05
C LYS A 423 -9.16 3.33 32.02
N VAL A 424 -9.07 4.56 31.51
CA VAL A 424 -7.99 5.00 30.61
C VAL A 424 -7.60 6.45 30.95
N SER A 425 -6.45 6.88 30.44
CA SER A 425 -5.91 8.22 30.62
C SER A 425 -5.31 8.69 29.31
N LYS A 426 -6.13 9.28 28.43
CA LYS A 426 -5.68 9.73 27.10
C LYS A 426 -6.41 11.00 26.64
N TYR A 427 -5.69 11.80 25.85
CA TYR A 427 -6.23 13.00 25.21
C TYR A 427 -6.77 12.65 23.82
N PHE A 428 -7.98 13.14 23.54
CA PHE A 428 -8.69 12.98 22.28
C PHE A 428 -9.03 14.36 21.71
N VAL A 429 -8.89 14.55 20.40
CA VAL A 429 -9.37 15.75 19.71
C VAL A 429 -10.55 15.38 18.83
N THR A 430 -11.72 15.94 19.12
CA THR A 430 -12.94 15.67 18.34
C THR A 430 -12.85 16.30 16.94
N ASN A 431 -13.32 15.57 15.93
CA ASN A 431 -13.44 16.07 14.57
C ASN A 431 -14.66 15.42 13.89
N GLN A 432 -15.43 16.22 13.17
CA GLN A 432 -16.64 15.83 12.44
C GLN A 432 -16.53 16.06 10.92
N SER A 433 -15.33 16.41 10.41
CA SER A 433 -15.12 16.68 8.98
C SER A 433 -15.34 15.45 8.09
N SER A 434 -15.21 14.24 8.65
CA SER A 434 -15.39 12.96 7.95
C SER A 434 -16.64 12.17 8.37
N ARG A 435 -17.17 12.40 9.59
CA ARG A 435 -18.32 11.69 10.16
C ARG A 435 -19.05 12.55 11.18
N ARG A 436 -20.38 12.43 11.25
CA ARG A 436 -21.21 13.18 12.21
C ARG A 436 -21.72 12.24 13.31
N ASP A 437 -21.46 12.60 14.56
CA ASP A 437 -21.58 11.73 15.73
C ASP A 437 -22.25 12.43 16.92
N GLY A 438 -22.99 11.65 17.71
CA GLY A 438 -23.68 12.11 18.91
C GLY A 438 -22.85 11.93 20.19
N MET A 439 -23.13 12.79 21.16
CA MET A 439 -22.75 12.63 22.57
C MET A 439 -23.92 12.00 23.33
N PHE A 440 -23.63 11.14 24.31
CA PHE A 440 -24.66 10.42 25.07
C PHE A 440 -24.40 10.46 26.58
N GLU A 441 -25.37 10.95 27.34
CA GLU A 441 -25.43 10.91 28.80
C GLU A 441 -25.75 9.48 29.29
N ASN A 442 -25.27 9.15 30.49
CA ASN A 442 -25.37 7.85 31.19
C ASN A 442 -24.60 6.69 30.53
N ALA A 443 -24.98 6.31 29.29
CA ALA A 443 -24.49 5.13 28.60
C ALA A 443 -24.21 5.41 27.11
N PRO A 444 -23.42 4.58 26.40
CA PRO A 444 -23.17 4.74 24.97
C PRO A 444 -24.45 4.56 24.14
N PHE A 445 -24.42 5.01 22.88
CA PHE A 445 -25.58 4.93 21.99
C PHE A 445 -26.16 3.51 21.91
N ARG A 446 -27.48 3.40 22.10
CA ARG A 446 -28.29 2.16 22.13
C ARG A 446 -28.11 1.24 23.34
N TYR A 447 -27.32 1.61 24.36
CA TYR A 447 -27.36 0.95 25.66
C TYR A 447 -28.54 1.46 26.50
N ALA A 448 -29.03 0.66 27.44
CA ALA A 448 -30.11 1.07 28.34
C ALA A 448 -29.74 2.33 29.14
N GLY A 449 -30.68 3.28 29.25
CA GLY A 449 -30.45 4.57 29.91
C GLY A 449 -29.67 5.62 29.10
N SER A 450 -29.15 5.28 27.92
CA SER A 450 -28.49 6.21 26.99
C SER A 450 -29.42 7.38 26.61
N LYS A 451 -29.02 8.61 26.95
CA LYS A 451 -29.76 9.84 26.64
C LYS A 451 -28.94 10.73 25.72
N SER A 452 -29.52 11.22 24.62
CA SER A 452 -28.80 12.11 23.70
C SER A 452 -28.44 13.44 24.36
N ALA A 453 -27.17 13.82 24.26
CA ALA A 453 -26.61 15.09 24.76
C ALA A 453 -26.28 16.08 23.62
N GLY A 454 -26.69 15.78 22.39
CA GLY A 454 -26.45 16.60 21.20
C GLY A 454 -25.30 16.09 20.31
N TRP A 455 -24.92 16.90 19.32
CA TRP A 455 -23.84 16.58 18.38
C TRP A 455 -22.46 16.90 18.98
N ILE A 456 -21.46 16.10 18.62
CA ILE A 456 -20.07 16.34 19.04
C ILE A 456 -19.56 17.65 18.42
N PRO A 457 -19.02 18.60 19.20
CA PRO A 457 -18.46 19.83 18.65
C PRO A 457 -17.08 19.55 18.02
N ASN A 458 -16.73 20.26 16.95
CA ASN A 458 -15.40 20.18 16.35
C ASN A 458 -14.28 20.72 17.25
N ASN A 459 -13.08 20.15 17.04
CA ASN A 459 -11.77 20.58 17.53
C ASN A 459 -11.64 20.69 19.06
N ARG A 460 -12.43 19.94 19.82
CA ARG A 460 -12.40 19.93 21.30
C ARG A 460 -11.36 18.94 21.79
N LEU A 461 -10.46 19.43 22.65
CA LEU A 461 -9.56 18.58 23.42
C LEU A 461 -10.33 17.98 24.61
N VAL A 462 -10.46 16.66 24.63
CA VAL A 462 -11.22 15.90 25.64
C VAL A 462 -10.27 14.99 26.41
N TRP A 463 -10.39 14.99 27.74
CA TRP A 463 -9.77 13.98 28.58
C TRP A 463 -10.68 12.75 28.67
N VAL A 464 -10.19 11.60 28.22
CA VAL A 464 -10.92 10.34 28.29
C VAL A 464 -10.57 9.63 29.59
N GLU A 465 -11.55 9.46 30.48
CA GLU A 465 -11.45 8.81 31.79
C GLU A 465 -11.67 7.29 31.72
N LYS A 466 -12.55 6.87 30.80
CA LYS A 466 -12.96 5.48 30.63
C LYS A 466 -13.17 5.18 29.15
N GLN A 467 -12.99 3.93 28.78
CA GLN A 467 -13.48 3.40 27.52
C GLN A 467 -14.40 2.20 27.77
N HIS A 468 -15.36 2.00 26.88
CA HIS A 468 -16.16 0.79 26.79
C HIS A 468 -15.96 0.24 25.38
N LYS A 469 -15.70 -1.06 25.26
CA LYS A 469 -15.69 -1.75 23.96
C LYS A 469 -16.99 -2.52 23.86
N SER A 470 -17.84 -2.15 22.92
CA SER A 470 -19.11 -2.84 22.69
C SER A 470 -18.89 -4.28 22.23
N GLU A 471 -19.91 -5.09 22.38
CA GLU A 471 -19.97 -6.45 21.83
C GLU A 471 -19.76 -6.44 20.30
N THR A 472 -20.19 -5.38 19.60
CA THR A 472 -19.90 -5.17 18.17
C THR A 472 -18.45 -4.81 17.85
N GLY A 473 -17.65 -4.39 18.85
CA GLY A 473 -16.24 -4.05 18.72
C GLY A 473 -15.95 -2.54 18.63
N SER A 474 -16.98 -1.70 18.53
CA SER A 474 -16.87 -0.23 18.59
C SER A 474 -16.28 0.20 19.94
N ILE A 475 -15.35 1.15 19.93
CA ILE A 475 -14.80 1.72 21.15
C ILE A 475 -15.52 3.03 21.43
N TRP A 476 -16.16 3.10 22.60
CA TRP A 476 -16.77 4.31 23.13
C TRP A 476 -15.85 4.91 24.20
N TYR A 477 -15.67 6.22 24.14
CA TYR A 477 -14.90 7.00 25.10
C TYR A 477 -15.83 7.81 25.99
N TYR A 478 -15.50 7.87 27.28
CA TYR A 478 -16.18 8.69 28.28
C TYR A 478 -15.27 9.82 28.73
N GLY A 479 -15.75 11.04 28.62
CA GLY A 479 -15.02 12.25 29.00
C GLY A 479 -15.96 13.44 29.12
N GLU A 480 -15.40 14.59 29.50
CA GLU A 480 -16.19 15.81 29.66
C GLU A 480 -16.11 16.70 28.41
N ILE A 481 -17.26 17.04 27.85
CA ILE A 481 -17.39 17.95 26.71
C ILE A 481 -18.37 19.06 27.09
N ASN A 482 -17.93 20.32 26.99
CA ASN A 482 -18.72 21.51 27.33
C ASN A 482 -19.41 21.45 28.72
N GLY A 483 -18.73 20.88 29.73
CA GLY A 483 -19.28 20.74 31.10
C GLY A 483 -20.24 19.57 31.30
N ARG A 484 -20.41 18.67 30.32
CA ARG A 484 -21.18 17.43 30.46
C ARG A 484 -20.29 16.22 30.32
N LYS A 485 -20.42 15.24 31.22
CA LYS A 485 -19.77 13.93 31.08
C LYS A 485 -20.58 13.03 30.17
N VAL A 486 -19.99 12.66 29.03
CA VAL A 486 -20.68 12.00 27.92
C VAL A 486 -19.86 10.86 27.33
N TRP A 487 -20.57 9.87 26.80
CA TRP A 487 -20.06 8.85 25.90
C TRP A 487 -20.06 9.37 24.46
N PHE A 488 -18.98 9.08 23.72
CA PHE A 488 -18.83 9.37 22.30
C PHE A 488 -18.01 8.25 21.63
N ASP A 489 -18.18 8.05 20.31
CA ASP A 489 -17.40 7.03 19.59
C ASP A 489 -15.94 7.49 19.43
N SER A 490 -15.00 6.58 19.65
CA SER A 490 -13.58 6.74 19.34
C SER A 490 -13.25 7.23 17.93
N LEU A 491 -14.16 7.07 16.97
CA LEU A 491 -14.02 7.48 15.57
C LEU A 491 -14.50 8.92 15.30
N SER A 492 -15.06 9.62 16.29
CA SER A 492 -15.54 11.01 16.16
C SER A 492 -14.43 12.07 16.25
N GLY A 493 -13.23 11.73 15.77
CA GLY A 493 -11.99 12.45 16.05
C GLY A 493 -10.77 11.53 16.10
N SER A 494 -9.72 12.00 16.77
CA SER A 494 -8.43 11.30 16.87
C SER A 494 -7.89 11.28 18.29
N VAL A 495 -7.36 10.13 18.72
CA VAL A 495 -6.48 10.05 19.90
C VAL A 495 -5.14 10.68 19.51
N LEU A 496 -4.63 11.62 20.30
CA LEU A 496 -3.28 12.16 20.11
C LEU A 496 -2.26 11.06 20.43
N LYS A 497 -1.23 10.87 19.58
CA LYS A 497 -0.27 9.78 19.78
C LYS A 497 0.60 10.08 21.01
N VAL A 498 1.06 9.03 21.68
CA VAL A 498 1.83 9.14 22.93
C VAL A 498 3.13 9.94 22.76
N GLN A 499 3.66 10.00 21.53
CA GLN A 499 4.84 10.78 21.14
C GLN A 499 4.59 12.31 21.16
N ASP A 500 3.35 12.73 20.90
CA ASP A 500 2.94 14.14 20.86
C ASP A 500 2.50 14.65 22.24
N VAL A 501 2.13 13.73 23.16
CA VAL A 501 1.57 14.06 24.49
C VAL A 501 2.35 13.39 25.61
N THR A 502 3.65 13.70 25.67
CA THR A 502 4.47 13.40 26.85
C THR A 502 4.02 14.28 28.03
N GLN A 503 2.96 13.85 28.74
CA GLN A 503 2.47 14.50 29.95
C GLN A 503 3.44 14.28 31.12
N THR A 504 4.64 14.85 31.03
CA THR A 504 5.58 14.89 32.15
C THR A 504 4.96 15.70 33.29
N THR A 505 4.93 15.10 34.47
CA THR A 505 4.64 15.81 35.72
C THR A 505 5.76 16.82 35.96
N VAL A 506 5.51 18.10 35.68
CA VAL A 506 6.55 19.13 35.76
C VAL A 506 6.81 19.48 37.23
N ASN A 507 5.73 19.65 38.01
CA ASN A 507 5.70 19.94 39.46
C ASN A 507 6.60 21.08 39.96
N LYS A 508 7.07 21.95 39.06
CA LYS A 508 7.93 23.10 39.36
C LYS A 508 7.10 24.38 39.40
N THR A 509 7.48 25.30 40.28
CA THR A 509 7.04 26.69 40.23
C THR A 509 7.73 27.39 39.06
N TYR A 510 7.04 28.33 38.42
CA TYR A 510 7.50 29.24 37.37
C TYR A 510 6.95 30.64 37.65
N VAL A 511 7.49 31.66 36.99
CA VAL A 511 7.14 33.08 37.19
C VAL A 511 6.79 33.74 35.86
N PHE A 512 5.63 34.39 35.77
CA PHE A 512 5.15 35.02 34.52
C PHE A 512 5.92 36.27 34.11
N ASN A 513 6.38 36.28 32.86
CA ASN A 513 7.20 37.34 32.30
C ASN A 513 6.50 38.03 31.12
N GLN A 514 5.68 39.04 31.43
CA GLN A 514 5.00 39.88 30.43
C GLN A 514 5.91 40.95 29.77
N ASN A 515 7.23 40.97 30.06
CA ASN A 515 8.16 41.90 29.43
C ASN A 515 8.60 41.35 28.06
N GLY A 516 7.94 41.84 27.01
CA GLY A 516 8.12 41.40 25.62
C GLY A 516 6.86 40.72 25.11
N ARG A 517 6.77 39.38 25.24
CA ARG A 517 5.55 38.64 24.89
C ARG A 517 4.45 38.90 25.91
N LYS A 518 3.29 39.36 25.44
CA LYS A 518 2.07 39.58 26.24
C LYS A 518 1.15 38.37 26.12
N ASP A 519 1.61 37.21 26.59
CA ASP A 519 0.88 35.95 26.48
C ASP A 519 -0.33 35.90 27.44
N SER A 520 -1.50 35.52 26.92
CA SER A 520 -2.72 35.29 27.70
C SER A 520 -2.75 33.90 28.36
N LEU A 521 -3.66 33.75 29.33
CA LEU A 521 -4.06 32.49 29.94
C LEU A 521 -5.32 31.94 29.27
N TYR A 522 -5.40 30.62 29.09
CA TYR A 522 -6.53 29.96 28.42
C TYR A 522 -7.16 28.88 29.31
N THR A 523 -8.48 28.90 29.48
CA THR A 523 -9.21 27.83 30.19
C THR A 523 -9.69 26.73 29.24
N THR A 524 -9.96 25.55 29.79
CA THR A 524 -10.32 24.30 29.08
C THR A 524 -9.16 23.71 28.26
N ALA A 525 -8.70 24.44 27.24
CA ALA A 525 -7.67 23.99 26.29
C ALA A 525 -6.68 25.13 25.97
N PRO A 526 -5.52 24.84 25.37
CA PRO A 526 -4.58 25.88 24.94
C PRO A 526 -5.08 26.67 23.72
N TYR A 527 -4.41 27.78 23.39
CA TYR A 527 -4.74 28.59 22.21
C TYR A 527 -4.80 27.76 20.91
N GLY A 528 -5.74 28.09 20.03
CA GLY A 528 -5.99 27.38 18.77
C GLY A 528 -6.85 26.11 18.90
N PHE A 529 -7.01 25.52 20.09
CA PHE A 529 -7.96 24.43 20.33
C PHE A 529 -9.37 24.98 20.56
N ALA A 530 -10.41 24.34 20.03
CA ALA A 530 -11.77 24.82 20.26
C ALA A 530 -12.20 24.60 21.72
N GLY A 531 -12.92 25.58 22.28
CA GLY A 531 -13.23 25.62 23.71
C GLY A 531 -12.17 26.30 24.57
N SER A 532 -10.98 26.60 24.02
CA SER A 532 -10.04 27.58 24.59
C SER A 532 -10.75 28.92 24.79
N LYS A 533 -10.87 29.37 26.04
CA LYS A 533 -11.33 30.73 26.37
C LYS A 533 -10.17 31.51 26.98
N ASP A 534 -9.80 32.62 26.37
CA ASP A 534 -8.88 33.60 26.97
C ASP A 534 -9.52 34.13 28.26
N VAL A 535 -8.78 34.07 29.37
CA VAL A 535 -9.21 34.60 30.69
C VAL A 535 -8.33 35.76 31.15
N GLY A 536 -7.74 36.48 30.20
CA GLY A 536 -6.86 37.60 30.44
C GLY A 536 -5.40 37.20 30.57
N LYS A 537 -4.58 38.19 30.95
CA LYS A 537 -3.13 38.04 31.09
C LYS A 537 -2.75 37.92 32.57
N PRO A 538 -1.71 37.12 32.91
CA PRO A 538 -1.22 37.05 34.27
C PRO A 538 -0.58 38.39 34.67
N LYS A 539 -0.58 38.70 35.97
CA LYS A 539 0.27 39.80 36.48
C LYS A 539 1.74 39.48 36.21
N HIS A 540 2.54 40.52 35.95
CA HIS A 540 3.99 40.37 35.94
C HIS A 540 4.47 39.85 37.30
N ASP A 541 5.50 38.99 37.29
CA ASP A 541 6.04 38.30 38.47
C ASP A 541 5.05 37.39 39.26
N ALA A 542 3.85 37.14 38.73
CA ALA A 542 2.96 36.14 39.32
C ALA A 542 3.57 34.74 39.24
N SER A 543 3.59 34.04 40.38
CA SER A 543 4.07 32.65 40.46
C SER A 543 2.95 31.67 40.07
N VAL A 544 3.34 30.59 39.38
CA VAL A 544 2.44 29.49 38.98
C VAL A 544 3.14 28.15 39.20
N LYS A 545 2.44 27.20 39.82
CA LYS A 545 2.89 25.80 39.85
C LYS A 545 2.45 25.13 38.55
N VAL A 546 3.41 24.72 37.71
CA VAL A 546 3.14 23.95 36.50
C VAL A 546 3.01 22.48 36.91
N GLU A 547 1.81 21.95 36.73
CA GLU A 547 1.46 20.58 37.11
C GLU A 547 1.85 19.60 36.00
N LYS A 548 1.57 19.99 34.74
CA LYS A 548 1.86 19.21 33.53
C LYS A 548 2.12 20.11 32.32
N GLN A 549 2.67 19.52 31.27
CA GLN A 549 2.86 20.15 29.95
C GLN A 549 2.34 19.24 28.83
N ILE A 550 2.10 19.82 27.66
CA ILE A 550 1.91 19.12 26.37
C ILE A 550 2.67 19.86 25.26
N VAL A 551 2.87 19.23 24.11
CA VAL A 551 3.43 19.90 22.91
C VAL A 551 2.40 19.83 21.78
N ASN A 552 2.22 20.93 21.05
CA ASN A 552 1.36 20.98 19.86
C ASN A 552 1.97 21.91 18.82
N ASN A 553 2.11 21.44 17.57
CA ASN A 553 2.71 22.19 16.46
C ASN A 553 4.05 22.89 16.83
N GLY A 554 4.91 22.22 17.60
CA GLY A 554 6.19 22.75 18.09
C GLY A 554 6.11 23.76 19.24
N VAL A 555 4.90 24.09 19.72
CA VAL A 555 4.69 24.95 20.91
C VAL A 555 4.44 24.07 22.14
N THR A 556 5.24 24.27 23.18
CA THR A 556 5.03 23.61 24.48
C THR A 556 4.04 24.44 25.31
N TRP A 557 2.95 23.83 25.72
CA TRP A 557 1.91 24.44 26.56
C TRP A 557 1.99 23.90 27.98
N PHE A 558 2.11 24.79 28.95
CA PHE A 558 2.08 24.49 30.38
C PHE A 558 0.66 24.58 30.92
N TYR A 559 0.35 23.75 31.92
CA TYR A 559 -0.90 23.76 32.67
C TYR A 559 -0.62 23.93 34.16
N GLY A 560 -1.33 24.85 34.81
CA GLY A 560 -1.17 25.11 36.23
C GLY A 560 -2.33 25.86 36.83
N THR A 561 -2.22 26.16 38.12
CA THR A 561 -3.22 26.93 38.86
C THR A 561 -2.76 28.38 39.02
N VAL A 562 -3.57 29.34 38.57
CA VAL A 562 -3.32 30.78 38.68
C VAL A 562 -4.58 31.43 39.27
N ASN A 563 -4.44 32.18 40.36
CA ASN A 563 -5.56 32.80 41.10
C ASN A 563 -6.71 31.80 41.42
N GLY A 564 -6.36 30.55 41.73
CA GLY A 564 -7.32 29.45 41.95
C GLY A 564 -7.89 28.80 40.68
N GLN A 565 -7.75 29.42 39.52
CA GLN A 565 -8.26 28.92 38.24
C GLN A 565 -7.22 28.03 37.52
N LYS A 566 -7.68 26.92 36.94
CA LYS A 566 -6.84 26.03 36.11
C LYS A 566 -6.71 26.59 34.69
N VAL A 567 -5.48 26.85 34.25
CA VAL A 567 -5.20 27.52 32.97
C VAL A 567 -4.04 26.88 32.20
N TRP A 568 -4.13 26.96 30.87
CA TRP A 568 -3.07 26.70 29.91
C TRP A 568 -2.38 28.01 29.49
N PHE A 569 -1.07 27.96 29.24
CA PHE A 569 -0.27 29.08 28.73
C PHE A 569 0.97 28.56 27.98
N ASP A 570 1.52 29.34 27.04
CA ASP A 570 2.77 28.98 26.34
C ASP A 570 3.90 28.91 27.38
N SER A 571 4.77 27.89 27.30
CA SER A 571 5.95 27.77 28.16
C SER A 571 6.85 29.02 28.09
N LYS A 572 6.82 29.76 26.98
CA LYS A 572 7.54 31.02 26.75
C LYS A 572 6.95 32.22 27.51
N ALA A 573 5.75 32.11 28.06
CA ALA A 573 5.12 33.14 28.90
C ALA A 573 5.73 33.23 30.31
N VAL A 574 6.53 32.23 30.71
CA VAL A 574 7.12 32.12 32.04
C VAL A 574 8.64 31.93 32.00
N ASN A 575 9.32 32.43 33.02
CA ASN A 575 10.70 32.06 33.34
C ASN A 575 10.68 31.01 34.48
N LEU A 576 11.78 30.26 34.61
CA LEU A 576 12.07 29.57 35.87
C LEU A 576 12.19 30.61 37.01
N PRO A 577 11.79 30.27 38.25
CA PRO A 577 11.93 31.16 39.38
C PRO A 577 13.41 31.45 39.58
N VAL A 578 13.72 32.74 39.72
CA VAL A 578 15.05 33.21 40.06
C VAL A 578 15.38 32.67 41.44
N ALA A 579 16.56 32.06 41.59
CA ALA A 579 16.96 31.42 42.84
C ALA A 579 17.02 32.45 43.99
N PRO A 580 16.81 32.05 45.26
CA PRO A 580 17.32 32.84 46.37
C PRO A 580 18.84 33.06 46.18
N LEU A 581 19.33 34.26 46.50
CA LEU A 581 20.70 34.68 46.18
C LEU A 581 21.75 33.97 47.05
N THR A 582 22.13 32.76 46.65
CA THR A 582 23.12 31.91 47.34
C THR A 582 24.55 32.25 46.89
N THR A 583 25.33 32.91 47.76
CA THR A 583 26.67 33.40 47.39
C THR A 583 27.79 32.51 47.92
N THR A 584 28.66 32.01 47.05
CA THR A 584 29.94 31.37 47.43
C THR A 584 31.02 32.44 47.53
N LYS A 585 31.83 32.45 48.60
CA LYS A 585 33.05 33.28 48.66
C LYS A 585 34.07 32.80 47.60
N VAL A 586 34.76 33.73 46.95
CA VAL A 586 35.87 33.45 46.03
C VAL A 586 36.95 34.52 46.18
N SER A 587 38.15 34.22 45.67
CA SER A 587 39.31 35.10 45.70
C SER A 587 40.02 35.02 44.33
N LYS A 588 39.61 35.85 43.38
CA LYS A 588 40.17 35.83 42.01
C LYS A 588 40.16 37.21 41.35
N TYR A 589 41.15 37.44 40.49
CA TYR A 589 41.25 38.62 39.65
C TYR A 589 40.53 38.41 38.32
N PHE A 590 39.81 39.44 37.87
CA PHE A 590 39.02 39.43 36.63
C PHE A 590 39.28 40.70 35.84
N VAL A 591 39.55 40.61 34.53
CA VAL A 591 39.66 41.76 33.62
C VAL A 591 38.37 41.88 32.83
N THR A 592 37.70 43.03 32.92
CA THR A 592 36.48 43.30 32.16
C THR A 592 36.77 43.55 30.67
N ASN A 593 35.95 42.98 29.80
CA ASN A 593 35.99 43.23 28.36
C ASN A 593 34.57 43.20 27.78
N GLN A 594 34.29 44.13 26.87
CA GLN A 594 33.01 44.34 26.19
C GLN A 594 33.14 44.31 24.67
N SER A 595 34.30 43.93 24.12
CA SER A 595 34.53 43.88 22.67
C SER A 595 33.66 42.85 21.94
N THR A 596 33.15 41.83 22.64
CA THR A 596 32.31 40.75 22.10
C THR A 596 30.88 40.76 22.64
N ARG A 597 30.61 41.42 23.77
CA ARG A 597 29.29 41.44 24.43
C ARG A 597 29.15 42.69 25.31
N ARG A 598 27.94 43.25 25.40
CA ARG A 598 27.64 44.42 26.24
C ARG A 598 26.83 44.02 27.47
N ASP A 599 27.31 44.36 28.64
CA ASP A 599 26.87 43.84 29.93
C ASP A 599 26.70 44.94 30.99
N GLY A 600 25.69 44.76 31.85
CA GLY A 600 25.37 45.67 32.94
C GLY A 600 26.05 45.31 34.26
N MET A 601 26.31 46.34 35.07
CA MET A 601 26.64 46.22 36.49
C MET A 601 25.36 46.41 37.32
N PHE A 602 25.22 45.66 38.42
CA PHE A 602 24.01 45.70 39.26
C PHE A 602 24.36 45.83 40.76
N GLU A 603 23.84 46.89 41.39
CA GLU A 603 23.85 47.09 42.84
C GLU A 603 22.88 46.11 43.54
N ASN A 604 23.19 45.77 44.79
CA ASN A 604 22.48 44.82 45.68
C ASN A 604 22.49 43.36 45.23
N ALA A 605 21.90 43.05 44.08
CA ALA A 605 21.64 41.70 43.59
C ALA A 605 21.90 41.57 42.07
N PRO A 606 22.12 40.36 41.53
CA PRO A 606 22.30 40.15 40.09
C PRO A 606 21.06 40.50 39.27
N PHE A 607 21.22 40.66 37.94
CA PHE A 607 20.11 41.02 37.05
C PHE A 607 18.89 40.08 37.21
N ARG A 608 17.70 40.67 37.39
CA ARG A 608 16.41 40.00 37.65
C ARG A 608 16.25 39.33 39.03
N TYR A 609 17.18 39.51 39.96
CA TYR A 609 16.99 39.14 41.37
C TYR A 609 16.28 40.27 42.12
N ALA A 610 15.49 39.93 43.14
CA ALA A 610 14.80 40.94 43.96
C ALA A 610 15.80 41.94 44.56
N GLY A 611 15.49 43.25 44.47
CA GLY A 611 16.35 44.34 44.92
C GLY A 611 17.49 44.74 43.96
N SER A 612 17.69 44.04 42.84
CA SER A 612 18.66 44.38 41.78
C SER A 612 18.44 45.78 41.22
N LYS A 613 19.46 46.63 41.30
CA LYS A 613 19.43 48.02 40.79
C LYS A 613 20.53 48.22 39.76
N SER A 614 20.22 48.79 38.59
CA SER A 614 21.24 49.03 37.55
C SER A 614 22.27 50.08 38.01
N ALA A 615 23.56 49.76 37.83
CA ALA A 615 24.70 50.63 38.14
C ALA A 615 25.44 51.11 36.87
N GLY A 616 24.86 50.90 35.69
CA GLY A 616 25.43 51.27 34.38
C GLY A 616 26.11 50.12 33.64
N TRP A 617 26.76 50.44 32.51
CA TRP A 617 27.48 49.48 31.68
C TRP A 617 28.87 49.17 32.25
N ILE A 618 29.34 47.94 32.04
CA ILE A 618 30.68 47.52 32.47
C ILE A 618 31.74 48.28 31.66
N PRO A 619 32.72 48.96 32.31
CA PRO A 619 33.83 49.61 31.63
C PRO A 619 34.83 48.56 31.08
N ASN A 620 35.40 48.82 29.90
CA ASN A 620 36.48 47.99 29.34
C ASN A 620 37.78 48.08 30.16
N ASN A 621 38.59 47.02 30.08
CA ASN A 621 39.97 46.94 30.55
C ASN A 621 40.13 47.37 32.03
N ARG A 622 39.24 46.91 32.91
CA ARG A 622 39.37 47.11 34.36
C ARG A 622 39.69 45.80 35.04
N LEU A 623 40.75 45.79 35.84
CA LEU A 623 41.01 44.70 36.78
C LEU A 623 40.07 44.86 37.99
N VAL A 624 39.40 43.77 38.35
CA VAL A 624 38.41 43.67 39.42
C VAL A 624 38.80 42.51 40.35
N TRP A 625 38.75 42.74 41.66
CA TRP A 625 38.80 41.67 42.64
C TRP A 625 37.39 41.11 42.86
N VAL A 626 37.21 39.81 42.64
CA VAL A 626 35.93 39.12 42.85
C VAL A 626 35.91 38.50 44.24
N GLU A 627 35.00 38.98 45.08
CA GLU A 627 34.82 38.56 46.49
C GLU A 627 33.83 37.39 46.62
N LYS A 628 32.82 37.35 45.75
CA LYS A 628 31.74 36.35 45.78
C LYS A 628 31.32 35.97 44.36
N GLN A 629 30.75 34.78 44.23
CA GLN A 629 30.02 34.37 43.04
C GLN A 629 28.66 33.77 43.39
N HIS A 630 27.71 33.85 42.47
CA HIS A 630 26.43 33.15 42.51
C HIS A 630 26.21 32.42 41.18
N LYS A 631 25.58 31.23 41.20
CA LYS A 631 25.19 30.52 39.98
C LYS A 631 23.68 30.38 39.94
N SER A 632 23.05 30.89 38.88
CA SER A 632 21.60 30.85 38.71
C SER A 632 21.08 29.44 38.42
N ASN A 633 19.76 29.25 38.57
CA ASN A 633 19.05 28.06 38.10
C ASN A 633 19.17 27.83 36.58
N THR A 634 19.57 28.86 35.82
CA THR A 634 19.85 28.80 34.37
C THR A 634 21.34 28.58 34.05
N GLY A 635 22.18 28.37 35.06
CA GLY A 635 23.61 28.08 34.91
C GLY A 635 24.54 29.29 34.78
N VAL A 636 23.99 30.51 34.64
CA VAL A 636 24.76 31.76 34.54
C VAL A 636 25.49 32.03 35.84
N VAL A 637 26.80 32.33 35.75
CA VAL A 637 27.62 32.69 36.91
C VAL A 637 27.76 34.19 37.01
N TRP A 638 27.35 34.75 38.13
CA TRP A 638 27.49 36.15 38.48
C TRP A 638 28.65 36.33 39.45
N TYR A 639 29.48 37.34 39.21
CA TYR A 639 30.59 37.75 40.06
C TYR A 639 30.26 39.04 40.79
N TYR A 640 30.71 39.16 42.04
CA TYR A 640 30.56 40.36 42.87
C TYR A 640 31.94 40.93 43.19
N GLY A 641 32.14 42.21 42.87
CA GLY A 641 33.41 42.90 43.08
C GLY A 641 33.24 44.42 43.01
N GLN A 642 34.33 45.16 43.21
CA GLN A 642 34.30 46.63 43.21
C GLN A 642 34.78 47.19 41.85
N ILE A 643 33.91 47.95 41.17
CA ILE A 643 34.19 48.59 39.88
C ILE A 643 33.88 50.09 39.99
N ASN A 644 34.82 50.95 39.58
CA ASN A 644 34.70 52.42 39.69
C ASN A 644 34.22 52.89 41.09
N GLY A 645 34.71 52.25 42.15
CA GLY A 645 34.34 52.52 43.55
C GLY A 645 33.06 51.86 44.04
N ARG A 646 32.16 51.38 43.17
CA ARG A 646 30.89 50.73 43.57
C ARG A 646 31.05 49.21 43.69
N LYS A 647 30.43 48.58 44.69
CA LYS A 647 30.33 47.12 44.76
C LYS A 647 29.11 46.64 43.95
N VAL A 648 29.37 45.82 42.94
CA VAL A 648 28.39 45.44 41.92
C VAL A 648 28.48 43.97 41.55
N TRP A 649 27.33 43.41 41.16
CA TRP A 649 27.21 42.14 40.45
C TRP A 649 27.37 42.35 38.94
N PHE A 650 28.08 41.44 38.29
CA PHE A 650 28.26 41.38 36.83
C PHE A 650 28.34 39.92 36.36
N ASP A 651 28.05 39.64 35.09
CA ASP A 651 28.17 38.27 34.55
C ASP A 651 29.65 37.91 34.37
N SER A 652 30.01 36.69 34.77
CA SER A 652 31.33 36.08 34.54
C SER A 652 31.82 36.12 33.08
N LEU A 653 30.93 36.27 32.10
CA LEU A 653 31.23 36.35 30.67
C LEU A 653 31.58 37.76 30.18
N SER A 654 31.49 38.80 31.03
CA SER A 654 31.79 40.20 30.67
C SER A 654 33.31 40.53 30.68
N GLY A 655 34.15 39.56 30.33
CA GLY A 655 35.60 39.60 30.58
C GLY A 655 36.21 38.23 30.81
N SER A 656 37.36 38.20 31.50
CA SER A 656 38.16 36.98 31.71
C SER A 656 38.77 36.93 33.12
N VAL A 657 38.80 35.74 33.72
CA VAL A 657 39.54 35.48 34.97
C VAL A 657 41.03 35.33 34.66
N LEU A 658 41.90 36.07 35.35
CA LEU A 658 43.35 35.88 35.25
C LEU A 658 43.80 34.68 36.09
N LYS A 659 44.84 33.96 35.67
CA LYS A 659 45.42 32.89 36.50
C LYS A 659 46.17 33.55 37.66
N VAL A 660 46.13 32.94 38.85
CA VAL A 660 46.71 33.54 40.08
C VAL A 660 48.22 33.82 39.93
N GLN A 661 48.92 33.02 39.13
CA GLN A 661 50.33 33.23 38.78
C GLN A 661 50.57 34.59 38.06
N ASP A 662 49.64 35.05 37.23
CA ASP A 662 49.78 36.22 36.35
C ASP A 662 49.66 37.55 37.14
N VAL A 663 49.25 37.48 38.42
CA VAL A 663 49.04 38.64 39.31
C VAL A 663 49.77 38.46 40.66
N LYS A 664 50.60 37.43 40.80
CA LYS A 664 51.27 37.08 42.05
C LYS A 664 52.33 38.12 42.43
N GLN A 665 52.00 38.97 43.39
CA GLN A 665 52.97 39.90 43.97
C GLN A 665 54.08 39.12 44.70
N THR A 666 55.32 39.27 44.23
CA THR A 666 56.50 38.62 44.82
C THR A 666 57.41 39.66 45.45
N ALA A 667 57.92 39.39 46.65
CA ALA A 667 58.83 40.30 47.35
C ALA A 667 60.20 40.35 46.63
N VAL A 668 60.76 41.55 46.53
CA VAL A 668 62.04 41.82 45.85
C VAL A 668 63.07 42.37 46.84
N ASN A 669 62.65 43.35 47.66
CA ASN A 669 63.45 43.98 48.72
C ASN A 669 64.87 44.42 48.32
N LYS A 670 65.05 44.94 47.10
CA LYS A 670 66.35 45.40 46.57
C LYS A 670 66.32 46.89 46.19
N ASN A 671 67.49 47.52 46.22
CA ASN A 671 67.69 48.90 45.78
C ASN A 671 68.07 48.93 44.30
N TYR A 672 67.39 49.79 43.54
CA TYR A 672 67.62 50.05 42.13
C TYR A 672 67.76 51.56 41.90
N VAL A 673 68.27 51.97 40.74
CA VAL A 673 68.37 53.38 40.31
C VAL A 673 67.59 53.56 39.02
N PHE A 674 66.75 54.60 38.94
CA PHE A 674 66.02 54.94 37.72
C PHE A 674 66.98 55.34 36.59
N ASN A 675 66.89 54.62 35.47
CA ASN A 675 67.62 54.94 34.25
C ASN A 675 66.61 55.33 33.18
N GLN A 676 66.58 56.63 32.86
CA GLN A 676 65.69 57.23 31.86
C GLN A 676 66.43 57.60 30.56
N THR A 677 67.64 57.08 30.32
CA THR A 677 68.33 57.28 29.05
C THR A 677 67.57 56.58 27.94
N GLY A 678 66.97 57.36 27.03
CA GLY A 678 66.11 56.85 25.96
C GLY A 678 64.69 56.44 26.40
N ARG A 679 64.27 56.73 27.64
CA ARG A 679 62.93 56.38 28.16
C ARG A 679 62.26 57.56 28.89
N LYS A 680 60.93 57.50 29.06
CA LYS A 680 60.10 58.51 29.76
C LYS A 680 58.99 57.84 30.57
N ASP A 681 59.39 56.95 31.47
CA ASP A 681 58.51 56.13 32.30
C ASP A 681 57.80 56.96 33.39
N SER A 682 56.51 56.67 33.58
CA SER A 682 55.69 57.26 34.63
C SER A 682 55.71 56.43 35.91
N LEU A 683 55.45 57.10 37.03
CA LEU A 683 55.21 56.52 38.34
C LEU A 683 53.70 56.51 38.62
N TYR A 684 53.16 55.40 39.11
CA TYR A 684 51.72 55.22 39.31
C TYR A 684 51.38 54.86 40.76
N THR A 685 50.52 55.63 41.41
CA THR A 685 50.01 55.28 42.76
C THR A 685 48.84 54.31 42.69
N THR A 686 48.62 53.58 43.79
CA THR A 686 47.62 52.50 43.97
C THR A 686 47.91 51.24 43.16
N ALA A 687 48.03 51.35 41.84
CA ALA A 687 48.18 50.21 40.93
C ALA A 687 49.06 50.58 39.70
N PRO A 688 49.61 49.60 38.97
CA PRO A 688 50.37 49.85 37.73
C PRO A 688 49.55 50.46 36.59
N TYR A 689 50.22 50.89 35.51
CA TYR A 689 49.54 51.39 34.31
C TYR A 689 48.51 50.40 33.75
N GLY A 690 47.39 50.92 33.26
CA GLY A 690 46.26 50.14 32.75
C GLY A 690 45.25 49.68 33.82
N PHE A 691 45.57 49.78 35.11
CA PHE A 691 44.64 49.41 36.18
C PHE A 691 43.61 50.51 36.45
N ALA A 692 42.39 50.14 36.86
CA ALA A 692 41.28 51.09 37.07
C ALA A 692 41.55 52.16 38.15
N SER A 693 42.41 51.83 39.13
CA SER A 693 42.81 52.69 40.25
C SER A 693 44.18 53.37 40.05
N SER A 694 44.85 53.12 38.93
CA SER A 694 46.14 53.72 38.58
C SER A 694 46.01 55.23 38.46
N LYS A 695 46.78 55.97 39.27
CA LYS A 695 46.93 57.43 39.13
C LYS A 695 48.39 57.74 38.82
N ASP A 696 48.65 58.32 37.65
CA ASP A 696 49.98 58.85 37.32
C ASP A 696 50.32 59.98 38.31
N VAL A 697 51.53 59.96 38.87
CA VAL A 697 52.04 60.97 39.81
C VAL A 697 53.33 61.62 39.30
N GLY A 698 53.59 61.54 37.99
CA GLY A 698 54.72 62.15 37.32
C GLY A 698 55.77 61.14 36.86
N LYS A 699 56.81 61.67 36.20
CA LYS A 699 57.88 60.86 35.59
C LYS A 699 58.96 60.46 36.59
N ALA A 700 59.54 59.28 36.37
CA ALA A 700 60.77 58.88 37.01
C ALA A 700 61.89 59.89 36.71
N LYS A 701 62.69 60.27 37.70
CA LYS A 701 63.89 61.11 37.51
C LYS A 701 65.12 60.21 37.38
N HIS A 702 65.94 60.45 36.36
CA HIS A 702 67.20 59.73 36.16
C HIS A 702 68.10 59.84 37.41
N GLY A 703 68.75 58.75 37.80
CA GLY A 703 69.71 58.74 38.92
C GLY A 703 69.09 58.62 40.32
N VAL A 704 67.75 58.67 40.45
CA VAL A 704 67.09 58.50 41.75
C VAL A 704 67.08 57.02 42.16
N THR A 705 67.55 56.74 43.37
CA THR A 705 67.48 55.40 44.00
C THR A 705 66.08 55.11 44.51
N VAL A 706 65.61 53.88 44.29
CA VAL A 706 64.33 53.35 44.76
C VAL A 706 64.51 51.97 45.40
N LYS A 707 63.95 51.78 46.60
CA LYS A 707 63.80 50.45 47.20
C LYS A 707 62.54 49.81 46.64
N VAL A 708 62.68 48.72 45.89
CA VAL A 708 61.58 47.90 45.37
C VAL A 708 61.19 46.90 46.46
N ASP A 709 60.00 47.02 47.02
CA ASP A 709 59.49 46.07 48.02
C ASP A 709 59.05 44.77 47.33
N LYS A 710 58.33 44.91 46.20
CA LYS A 710 57.68 43.80 45.48
C LYS A 710 57.53 44.07 43.98
N GLN A 711 57.32 43.01 43.21
CA GLN A 711 57.03 43.04 41.78
C GLN A 711 55.74 42.28 41.46
N MET A 712 55.16 42.55 40.29
CA MET A 712 54.15 41.70 39.64
C MET A 712 54.31 41.75 38.12
N VAL A 713 53.80 40.75 37.41
CA VAL A 713 53.64 40.83 35.94
C VAL A 713 52.25 41.38 35.65
N ASN A 714 52.07 42.06 34.52
CA ASN A 714 50.77 42.36 33.91
C ASN A 714 50.94 42.55 32.40
N ASN A 715 50.16 41.86 31.58
CA ASN A 715 50.23 41.89 30.10
C ASN A 715 51.68 41.73 29.56
N GLY A 716 52.47 40.82 30.15
CA GLY A 716 53.87 40.57 29.79
C GLY A 716 54.88 41.58 30.34
N VAL A 717 54.46 42.75 30.82
CA VAL A 717 55.33 43.75 31.44
C VAL A 717 55.52 43.42 32.93
N THR A 718 56.76 43.47 33.42
CA THR A 718 57.03 43.37 34.86
C THR A 718 56.98 44.75 35.48
N TRP A 719 56.17 44.90 36.53
CA TRP A 719 55.95 46.13 37.28
C TRP A 719 56.55 46.00 38.68
N PHE A 720 57.42 46.94 39.04
CA PHE A 720 57.99 47.08 40.37
C PHE A 720 57.17 48.05 41.22
N TYR A 721 57.10 47.80 42.52
CA TYR A 721 56.52 48.67 43.53
C TYR A 721 57.58 49.06 44.55
N GLY A 722 57.72 50.34 44.83
CA GLY A 722 58.72 50.85 45.75
C GLY A 722 58.39 52.22 46.34
N THR A 723 59.23 52.69 47.27
CA THR A 723 59.17 54.07 47.77
C THR A 723 60.04 54.99 46.92
N VAL A 724 59.46 56.04 46.36
CA VAL A 724 60.16 57.15 45.68
C VAL A 724 59.76 58.45 46.36
N ASN A 725 60.72 59.21 46.88
CA ASN A 725 60.48 60.47 47.61
C ASN A 725 59.40 60.35 48.71
N GLY A 726 59.42 59.26 49.47
CA GLY A 726 58.42 58.95 50.52
C GLY A 726 57.10 58.34 49.99
N GLN A 727 56.77 58.50 48.71
CA GLN A 727 55.52 58.01 48.13
C GLN A 727 55.68 56.56 47.59
N LYS A 728 54.70 55.70 47.86
CA LYS A 728 54.65 54.33 47.32
C LYS A 728 54.07 54.31 45.90
N VAL A 729 54.85 53.87 44.93
CA VAL A 729 54.53 53.91 43.49
C VAL A 729 54.88 52.62 42.76
N TRP A 730 54.12 52.33 41.71
CA TRP A 730 54.37 51.31 40.70
C TRP A 730 55.07 51.92 39.47
N PHE A 731 55.97 51.18 38.84
CA PHE A 731 56.69 51.57 37.62
C PHE A 731 57.16 50.34 36.83
N ASP A 732 57.45 50.50 35.54
CA ASP A 732 58.01 49.43 34.70
C ASP A 732 59.39 49.02 35.26
N ALA A 733 59.63 47.73 35.43
CA ALA A 733 60.92 47.19 35.88
C ALA A 733 62.08 47.63 34.97
N ASN A 734 61.81 47.87 33.68
CA ASN A 734 62.78 48.36 32.71
C ASN A 734 63.14 49.86 32.88
N ALA A 735 62.41 50.60 33.72
CA ALA A 735 62.71 51.99 34.06
C ALA A 735 63.91 52.13 35.02
N VAL A 736 64.39 51.02 35.60
CA VAL A 736 65.47 50.99 36.60
C VAL A 736 66.58 50.00 36.24
N LYS A 737 67.76 50.19 36.83
CA LYS A 737 68.87 49.23 36.84
C LYS A 737 69.33 48.97 38.28
N ILE A 738 70.00 47.85 38.53
CA ILE A 738 70.53 47.54 39.88
C ILE A 738 71.54 48.63 40.29
N ALA A 739 71.45 49.10 41.54
CA ALA A 739 72.38 50.10 42.06
C ALA A 739 73.82 49.53 42.12
N PRO A 740 74.86 50.24 41.64
CA PRO A 740 76.23 49.76 41.75
C PRO A 740 76.67 49.68 43.21
N VAL A 741 77.23 48.53 43.61
CA VAL A 741 77.76 48.32 44.96
C VAL A 741 79.14 48.98 45.08
N ALA A 742 79.31 49.84 46.07
CA ALA A 742 80.60 50.46 46.35
C ALA A 742 81.62 49.41 46.85
N LYS A 743 82.63 49.11 46.04
CA LYS A 743 83.81 48.34 46.49
C LYS A 743 84.77 49.28 47.22
N LYS A 744 85.23 48.88 48.40
CA LYS A 744 86.52 49.32 48.98
C LYS A 744 87.42 48.08 49.06
N ALA A 745 88.69 48.22 48.73
CA ALA A 745 89.58 47.08 48.51
C ALA A 745 90.16 46.49 49.80
N MET A 746 90.36 45.17 49.82
CA MET A 746 91.58 44.57 50.35
C MET A 746 91.98 43.38 49.46
N VAL A 747 93.24 43.39 49.03
CA VAL A 747 93.84 42.85 47.79
C VAL A 747 95.36 42.90 48.05
N GLU A 748 96.22 41.92 47.79
CA GLU A 748 96.14 40.49 47.35
C GLU A 748 97.48 39.83 47.80
N ALA A 749 98.11 38.74 47.32
CA ALA A 749 97.89 37.66 46.34
C ALA A 749 98.88 36.50 46.67
N SER A 750 98.58 35.25 46.28
CA SER A 750 99.56 34.16 46.08
C SER A 750 98.88 32.93 45.43
N SER A 751 99.50 32.21 44.48
CA SER A 751 100.76 32.45 43.74
C SER A 751 100.80 31.63 42.43
N GLU A 752 101.62 32.09 41.46
CA GLU A 752 102.22 31.39 40.29
C GLU A 752 101.34 30.48 39.37
N THR A 753 101.36 30.51 38.02
CA THR A 753 102.41 30.63 36.97
C THR A 753 103.36 29.41 36.88
N PRO A 754 103.96 29.05 35.70
CA PRO A 754 104.02 29.78 34.42
C PRO A 754 103.69 28.95 33.14
N ALA A 755 103.96 29.55 31.96
CA ALA A 755 104.16 28.96 30.62
C ALA A 755 102.92 28.47 29.79
N SER A 756 102.92 28.49 28.43
CA SER A 756 103.67 29.32 27.45
C SER A 756 103.13 29.15 25.99
N VAL A 757 103.60 30.00 25.05
CA VAL A 757 103.68 29.81 23.56
C VAL A 757 102.41 29.92 22.67
N LYS A 758 102.39 31.04 21.90
CA LYS A 758 102.08 31.26 20.45
C LYS A 758 100.97 30.49 19.68
N LYS A 759 100.31 31.27 18.79
CA LYS A 759 99.72 30.91 17.46
C LYS A 759 98.48 29.97 17.46
N GLU A 760 97.53 30.05 16.51
CA GLU A 760 97.37 30.92 15.33
C GLU A 760 95.86 31.17 14.99
N THR A 761 95.60 31.95 13.93
CA THR A 761 94.36 32.18 13.12
C THR A 761 93.18 31.19 13.19
N SER A 762 91.93 31.55 12.82
CA SER A 762 91.23 32.84 12.57
C SER A 762 89.74 32.60 12.20
N SER A 763 88.90 33.65 12.26
CA SER A 763 87.67 33.80 11.40
C SER A 763 86.47 32.86 11.71
N LYS A 764 85.21 33.02 11.22
CA LYS A 764 84.39 34.18 10.75
C LYS A 764 83.02 33.68 10.22
N VAL A 765 81.87 34.28 10.66
CA VAL A 765 80.57 34.39 9.89
C VAL A 765 79.79 33.06 9.63
N MET A 766 78.47 32.95 9.37
CA MET A 766 77.23 33.80 9.38
C MET A 766 76.03 32.88 9.80
N SER A 767 74.86 33.33 10.31
CA SER A 767 73.59 33.74 9.61
C SER A 767 72.99 32.68 8.64
N SER A 768 71.69 32.63 8.27
CA SER A 768 70.41 33.27 8.70
C SER A 768 69.22 32.69 7.89
N SER A 769 67.96 33.02 8.26
CA SER A 769 66.75 33.08 7.37
C SER A 769 66.23 31.77 6.70
N SER A 770 64.95 31.62 6.27
CA SER A 770 63.66 32.28 6.60
C SER A 770 62.42 31.53 6.01
N SER A 771 61.22 31.84 6.52
CA SER A 771 59.90 31.96 5.81
C SER A 771 59.16 30.79 5.10
N ALA A 772 57.88 30.56 5.52
CA ALA A 772 56.65 30.20 4.73
C ALA A 772 56.56 28.77 4.08
N THR A 773 55.41 28.08 3.80
CA THR A 773 53.91 28.14 4.02
C THR A 773 53.28 26.77 3.56
N SER A 774 52.01 26.31 3.73
CA SER A 774 50.76 26.68 4.47
C SER A 774 49.69 25.53 4.46
N SER A 775 48.55 25.72 5.15
CA SER A 775 47.14 25.30 4.85
C SER A 775 46.64 23.81 4.75
N GLU A 776 45.78 23.43 5.73
CA GLU A 776 44.43 22.76 5.65
C GLU A 776 44.10 21.22 5.74
N GLN A 777 43.29 20.89 6.78
CA GLN A 777 42.04 20.06 6.90
C GLN A 777 41.89 18.48 6.89
N GLN A 778 41.12 18.00 7.91
CA GLN A 778 40.10 16.89 8.02
C GLN A 778 40.38 15.35 8.10
N LYS A 779 40.55 14.83 9.34
CA LYS A 779 39.66 13.91 10.15
C LYS A 779 38.88 12.67 9.57
N ARG A 780 39.15 11.44 10.10
CA ARG A 780 38.14 10.37 10.46
C ARG A 780 38.70 9.23 11.37
N THR A 781 37.96 8.13 11.63
CA THR A 781 38.10 7.20 12.80
C THR A 781 37.70 5.72 12.60
N SER A 782 38.30 4.78 13.36
CA SER A 782 38.02 3.31 13.47
C SER A 782 38.78 2.70 14.69
N SER A 783 38.68 1.45 15.18
CA SER A 783 37.65 0.37 15.26
C SER A 783 38.17 -0.83 16.13
N GLU A 784 37.34 -1.63 16.83
CA GLU A 784 37.77 -2.80 17.67
C GLU A 784 36.77 -4.00 17.65
N SER A 785 37.14 -5.21 18.15
CA SER A 785 36.55 -6.52 17.76
C SER A 785 36.43 -7.62 18.85
N GLN A 786 35.62 -8.68 18.60
CA GLN A 786 35.43 -9.91 19.40
C GLN A 786 35.02 -11.15 18.54
N VAL A 787 35.06 -12.38 19.08
CA VAL A 787 35.06 -13.68 18.32
C VAL A 787 33.96 -14.70 18.76
N LYS A 788 33.79 -15.81 18.02
CA LYS A 788 32.66 -16.78 17.95
C LYS A 788 32.78 -18.05 18.82
N GLU A 789 31.63 -18.70 19.08
CA GLU A 789 31.32 -20.13 18.83
C GLU A 789 29.84 -20.22 18.35
N THR A 790 29.49 -20.55 17.09
CA THR A 790 29.44 -21.84 16.35
C THR A 790 28.20 -22.72 16.56
N SER A 791 27.34 -22.79 15.52
CA SER A 791 26.37 -23.88 15.29
C SER A 791 26.21 -24.13 13.77
N GLY A 792 25.65 -25.29 13.41
CA GLY A 792 25.76 -25.96 12.10
C GLY A 792 25.66 -25.12 10.81
N LYS A 793 26.57 -25.40 9.86
CA LYS A 793 26.51 -24.92 8.47
C LYS A 793 25.34 -25.55 7.71
N MET A 794 24.62 -24.73 6.95
CA MET A 794 24.32 -25.05 5.55
C MET A 794 25.28 -24.17 4.70
N SER A 795 25.66 -24.61 3.50
CA SER A 795 26.75 -24.00 2.74
C SER A 795 26.39 -22.66 2.08
N GLU A 796 27.23 -21.65 2.31
CA GLU A 796 27.52 -20.57 1.35
C GLU A 796 28.10 -21.19 0.06
N GLU A 797 28.04 -20.59 -1.13
CA GLU A 797 27.71 -19.21 -1.53
C GLU A 797 26.28 -19.11 -2.13
N SER A 798 25.60 -17.95 -2.20
CA SER A 798 26.07 -16.55 -2.27
C SER A 798 25.33 -15.57 -1.34
N SER A 799 25.97 -14.45 -0.97
CA SER A 799 25.48 -13.53 0.05
C SER A 799 24.82 -12.26 -0.52
N ALA A 800 23.59 -12.37 -1.01
CA ALA A 800 22.78 -11.22 -1.41
C ALA A 800 22.56 -10.24 -0.23
N VAL A 801 23.01 -8.99 -0.37
CA VAL A 801 23.00 -8.01 0.74
C VAL A 801 21.58 -7.45 0.96
N VAL A 802 20.88 -8.00 1.95
CA VAL A 802 19.55 -7.57 2.36
C VAL A 802 19.60 -6.19 3.03
N GLN A 803 19.10 -5.17 2.33
CA GLN A 803 18.95 -3.80 2.82
C GLN A 803 17.55 -3.61 3.44
N ASN A 804 17.47 -2.86 4.55
CA ASN A 804 16.19 -2.39 5.07
C ASN A 804 15.72 -1.16 4.27
N VAL A 805 14.51 -1.23 3.72
CA VAL A 805 13.87 -0.13 2.98
C VAL A 805 12.48 0.15 3.54
N LYS A 806 11.85 1.24 3.12
CA LYS A 806 10.50 1.56 3.54
C LYS A 806 9.75 2.37 2.48
N PHE A 807 8.93 1.67 1.71
CA PHE A 807 7.96 2.25 0.78
C PHE A 807 6.76 1.31 0.64
N ASP A 808 5.66 1.85 0.14
CA ASP A 808 4.41 1.10 -0.05
C ASP A 808 4.26 0.74 -1.54
N PHE A 809 4.05 -0.55 -1.81
CA PHE A 809 3.78 -1.06 -3.16
C PHE A 809 2.29 -1.40 -3.28
N ILE A 810 1.62 -0.94 -4.34
CA ILE A 810 0.18 -1.15 -4.54
C ILE A 810 -0.02 -2.30 -5.51
N PHE A 811 -0.53 -3.42 -5.00
CA PHE A 811 -0.91 -4.58 -5.79
C PHE A 811 -2.37 -4.43 -6.24
N ASP A 812 -2.60 -4.31 -7.54
CA ASP A 812 -3.92 -4.14 -8.16
C ASP A 812 -4.32 -5.41 -8.91
N GLN A 813 -5.18 -6.23 -8.29
CA GLN A 813 -5.58 -7.54 -8.83
C GLN A 813 -6.58 -7.43 -10.00
N THR A 814 -6.93 -6.22 -10.45
CA THR A 814 -7.97 -5.99 -11.47
C THR A 814 -7.43 -5.81 -12.90
N LYS A 815 -6.10 -5.81 -13.08
CA LYS A 815 -5.41 -5.61 -14.38
C LYS A 815 -4.73 -6.88 -14.90
N ARG A 816 -4.37 -6.87 -16.20
CA ARG A 816 -3.56 -7.91 -16.85
C ARG A 816 -2.05 -7.64 -16.67
N GLU A 817 -1.24 -8.63 -17.04
CA GLU A 817 0.20 -8.77 -16.71
C GLU A 817 1.13 -7.63 -17.17
N ASP A 818 0.69 -6.72 -18.04
CA ASP A 818 1.56 -5.79 -18.76
C ASP A 818 1.60 -4.36 -18.18
N ASP A 819 0.77 -4.05 -17.18
CA ASP A 819 0.20 -2.69 -17.00
C ASP A 819 0.34 -2.11 -15.57
N LEU A 820 1.40 -2.53 -14.85
CA LEU A 820 1.71 -2.17 -13.46
C LEU A 820 2.89 -1.18 -13.32
N TYR A 821 2.61 0.12 -13.21
CA TYR A 821 3.59 1.09 -12.70
C TYR A 821 2.96 2.34 -12.05
N LYS A 822 3.45 2.73 -10.87
CA LYS A 822 3.57 4.11 -10.38
C LYS A 822 4.28 4.17 -9.03
N GLU A 823 5.55 4.58 -9.03
CA GLU A 823 6.22 5.08 -7.82
C GLU A 823 5.64 6.46 -7.45
N VAL A 824 5.49 6.75 -6.14
CA VAL A 824 4.97 8.04 -5.67
C VAL A 824 5.95 8.71 -4.70
N LYS A 825 6.63 9.76 -5.19
CA LYS A 825 7.36 10.74 -4.39
C LYS A 825 6.89 12.14 -4.79
N GLY A 826 6.43 12.93 -3.83
CA GLY A 826 5.97 14.31 -4.04
C GLY A 826 4.47 14.52 -3.77
N MET A 827 4.16 15.58 -3.03
CA MET A 827 2.82 16.11 -2.72
C MET A 827 2.36 17.14 -3.78
N PRO A 828 1.14 17.72 -3.71
CA PRO A 828 -0.17 17.14 -3.38
C PRO A 828 -1.31 17.62 -4.33
N VAL A 829 -2.44 16.90 -4.43
CA VAL A 829 -3.73 17.47 -4.90
C VAL A 829 -4.92 16.82 -4.18
N ASP A 830 -5.92 17.64 -3.83
CA ASP A 830 -7.26 17.27 -3.36
C ASP A 830 -8.27 17.88 -4.37
N THR A 831 -9.18 17.15 -5.02
CA THR A 831 -10.51 16.88 -4.45
C THR A 831 -11.40 16.00 -5.35
N LYS A 832 -12.39 15.37 -4.70
CA LYS A 832 -13.73 14.98 -5.23
C LYS A 832 -13.89 13.85 -6.27
N VAL A 833 -14.45 12.76 -5.74
CA VAL A 833 -15.54 11.92 -6.32
C VAL A 833 -15.25 11.16 -7.62
N LEU A 834 -15.00 9.85 -7.46
CA LEU A 834 -15.79 8.81 -8.12
C LEU A 834 -15.95 7.59 -7.19
N ARG A 835 -16.73 6.58 -7.59
CA ARG A 835 -17.25 5.50 -6.72
C ARG A 835 -16.19 4.40 -6.43
N PRO A 836 -16.33 3.62 -5.33
CA PRO A 836 -15.29 2.69 -4.89
C PRO A 836 -15.10 1.51 -5.85
N ALA A 837 -13.85 1.31 -6.29
CA ALA A 837 -13.38 0.05 -6.85
C ALA A 837 -12.87 -0.86 -5.72
N VAL A 838 -12.93 -2.17 -5.96
CA VAL A 838 -12.65 -3.23 -4.98
C VAL A 838 -11.22 -3.77 -5.17
N ASP A 839 -10.60 -4.22 -4.08
CA ASP A 839 -9.34 -4.98 -4.00
C ASP A 839 -8.09 -4.38 -4.68
N LYS A 840 -7.56 -3.31 -4.06
CA LYS A 840 -6.14 -2.95 -4.11
C LYS A 840 -5.50 -3.27 -2.76
N GLU A 841 -4.46 -4.10 -2.74
CA GLU A 841 -3.74 -4.45 -1.51
C GLU A 841 -2.42 -3.66 -1.42
N ILE A 842 -2.12 -3.12 -0.24
CA ILE A 842 -0.91 -2.31 -0.02
C ILE A 842 0.14 -3.18 0.67
N LEU A 843 1.17 -3.56 -0.08
CA LEU A 843 2.33 -4.27 0.43
C LEU A 843 3.32 -3.26 1.02
N HIS A 844 3.44 -3.25 2.35
CA HIS A 844 4.48 -2.50 3.04
C HIS A 844 5.83 -3.20 2.83
N VAL A 845 6.64 -2.69 1.90
CA VAL A 845 7.98 -3.23 1.63
C VAL A 845 8.93 -2.76 2.73
N THR A 846 9.59 -3.73 3.36
CA THR A 846 10.47 -3.52 4.53
C THR A 846 11.93 -3.93 4.28
N LYS A 847 12.16 -4.72 3.24
CA LYS A 847 13.48 -5.23 2.85
C LYS A 847 13.62 -5.22 1.33
N GLN A 848 14.85 -5.18 0.84
CA GLN A 848 15.20 -5.51 -0.54
C GLN A 848 16.56 -6.23 -0.58
N PHE A 849 16.82 -7.03 -1.62
CA PHE A 849 18.17 -7.46 -1.96
C PHE A 849 18.36 -7.46 -3.48
N VAL A 850 19.60 -7.64 -3.93
CA VAL A 850 19.95 -7.89 -5.33
C VAL A 850 20.59 -9.28 -5.41
N ASP A 851 20.13 -10.13 -6.32
CA ASP A 851 20.74 -11.45 -6.57
C ASP A 851 21.90 -11.39 -7.57
N GLU A 852 22.52 -12.54 -7.85
CA GLU A 852 23.69 -12.67 -8.73
C GLU A 852 23.36 -12.34 -10.20
N ASP A 853 22.10 -12.50 -10.62
CA ASP A 853 21.58 -12.10 -11.94
C ASP A 853 21.15 -10.61 -11.98
N GLY A 854 21.50 -9.83 -10.96
CA GLY A 854 21.17 -8.41 -10.85
C GLY A 854 19.69 -8.11 -10.60
N THR A 855 18.88 -9.10 -10.23
CA THR A 855 17.44 -8.95 -9.97
C THR A 855 17.22 -8.29 -8.62
N ILE A 856 16.36 -7.27 -8.57
CA ILE A 856 15.96 -6.66 -7.29
C ILE A 856 14.74 -7.39 -6.74
N TRP A 857 14.89 -7.97 -5.56
CA TRP A 857 13.84 -8.66 -4.81
C TRP A 857 13.37 -7.80 -3.63
N TYR A 858 12.07 -7.73 -3.41
CA TYR A 858 11.41 -6.91 -2.38
C TYR A 858 10.72 -7.77 -1.33
N GLY A 859 10.95 -7.47 -0.05
CA GLY A 859 10.43 -8.23 1.09
C GLY A 859 9.31 -7.50 1.81
N ALA A 860 8.10 -8.09 1.78
CA ALA A 860 6.89 -7.54 2.39
C ALA A 860 6.18 -8.59 3.24
N LYS A 861 5.29 -8.13 4.14
CA LYS A 861 4.46 -9.03 4.95
C LYS A 861 3.05 -9.13 4.36
N LEU A 862 2.71 -10.31 3.84
CA LEU A 862 1.39 -10.63 3.29
C LEU A 862 0.64 -11.51 4.28
N ASN A 863 -0.50 -11.04 4.81
CA ASN A 863 -1.23 -11.68 5.90
C ASN A 863 -0.35 -11.97 7.13
N LYS A 864 -0.02 -13.24 7.41
CA LYS A 864 0.82 -13.65 8.55
C LYS A 864 2.29 -13.83 8.17
N ASP A 865 2.55 -14.02 6.88
CA ASP A 865 3.76 -14.61 6.35
C ASP A 865 4.63 -13.53 5.69
N PHE A 866 5.93 -13.77 5.58
CA PHE A 866 6.86 -12.83 4.95
C PHE A 866 7.22 -13.37 3.57
N VAL A 867 6.87 -12.61 2.53
CA VAL A 867 7.06 -12.98 1.14
C VAL A 867 8.13 -12.10 0.49
N TRP A 868 8.85 -12.67 -0.47
CA TRP A 868 9.73 -11.95 -1.38
C TRP A 868 9.06 -11.88 -2.74
N PHE A 869 9.31 -10.82 -3.51
CA PHE A 869 8.84 -10.72 -4.88
C PHE A 869 9.79 -9.89 -5.74
N GLU A 870 9.94 -10.27 -7.00
CA GLU A 870 10.64 -9.46 -8.01
C GLU A 870 9.67 -8.72 -8.94
N THR A 871 10.20 -7.83 -9.78
CA THR A 871 9.40 -7.08 -10.77
C THR A 871 10.10 -7.01 -12.14
N LYS A 872 10.64 -8.12 -12.67
CA LYS A 872 11.08 -8.18 -14.08
C LYS A 872 9.88 -8.29 -15.03
N ALA A 873 9.90 -7.48 -16.10
CA ALA A 873 8.98 -7.55 -17.24
C ALA A 873 7.46 -7.59 -16.90
N GLY A 874 7.01 -6.72 -15.99
CA GLY A 874 5.58 -6.52 -15.65
C GLY A 874 4.96 -7.57 -14.72
N ARG A 875 5.57 -8.75 -14.61
CA ARG A 875 5.12 -9.85 -13.75
C ARG A 875 5.64 -9.70 -12.32
N VAL A 876 4.88 -10.28 -11.38
CA VAL A 876 5.24 -10.40 -9.97
C VAL A 876 5.36 -11.89 -9.66
N ASN A 877 6.59 -12.38 -9.56
CA ASN A 877 6.89 -13.72 -9.03
C ASN A 877 6.99 -13.63 -7.50
N ILE A 878 6.46 -14.62 -6.78
CA ILE A 878 6.33 -14.69 -5.30
C ILE A 878 6.82 -16.07 -4.81
#